data_AF-A0A926TIR4-F1
#
_entry.id   AF-A0A926TIR4-F1
#
_cell.length_a   1.000
_cell.length_b   1.000
_cell.length_c   1.000
_cell.angle_alpha   90.00
_cell.angle_beta   90.00
_cell.angle_gamma   90.00
#
_symmetry.space_group_name_H-M   'P 1'
#
loop_
_entity.id
_entity.type
_entity.pdbx_description
1 polymer ?
#
loop_
_entity_poly.entity_id
_entity_poly.type
_entity_poly.pdbx_seq_one_letter_code
_entity_poly.pdbx_strand_id
1 'polypeptide(L)'
;MPEPSDAAEKPSEQTKPEKSNSAERRFVQRSVQTFVQWMPVGGSSWAFASFLLKQEWTMALLMFPVTAVTGVWAAYSKNFVGRLEEVYSDRGKKDADALIAGMDSLDKAIRWQLSGFETKYLKWQSLDCQDYKPEGVEQRSGIFTPMLREVFVPLELSSSAIIRPGLQARDLEILQQRDGLLIWDLLVRVTREPVYRQMAILAWGGYGKTTLMKHIAFSYAEGTYRRYRAPKLVPVLLYLRKWRDVISQNEPPSLPDLITKHHIPSLPGGEDLSVPPYWAKEALKSGRMLVMLDGFDEVAEGQRVAVSRWISAQMRQYDKSVFILTSRPGGYKQYSGDKMRTPLFVKEFNVEQRQRFVQQWYQCQERYARGGRNTPDVQQEAQRNAAELLQQIEERSELRDMAKNPLLLNMIATFHRTYPGAELPKRRGELYQDICTLQLRNRPSAKNIELLLELAERQEALQVVALEMMQRHLERISQEELLTLLQTHLTNQNPPVQPRQFLDQIVQVSELLVEQEEEYEFAHLSFQEYLAAAEIKRLKQESLLYSHFNDAWWRSTILLYASLANPTNLIQQACQQEAVDLAYACLRETTKQIDSAIAAEVEVLRSPREIVASCKVTCVAEIDVLRSGVQDLRYQNLENFLRDRQWREADEETYRLMITTMGKEEGQWFEEDDLRNFPCEDLRTLDQLWVRYSNGHFGFNVQKKIWQECNSPTQYNADWERFGDRVGWRVNGEWIDYPKDVIFDTSSPKAHLPVWVGVLVGLGGVVELGGVVRGWWGFFSRVQTCRL
;
A
#
# COMPACT_ATOMS: atom_id res chain seq x y z
N MET A 1 34.39 1.68 -61.02
CA MET A 1 35.48 2.25 -61.84
C MET A 1 35.48 3.75 -61.65
N PRO A 2 36.61 4.42 -61.39
CA PRO A 2 37.72 4.03 -60.50
C PRO A 2 38.04 5.14 -59.45
N GLU A 3 38.82 4.78 -58.42
CA GLU A 3 39.82 5.62 -57.72
C GLU A 3 40.84 6.22 -58.74
N PRO A 4 41.75 7.19 -58.44
CA PRO A 4 42.68 7.16 -57.30
C PRO A 4 43.23 8.54 -56.79
N SER A 5 43.75 8.60 -55.56
CA SER A 5 45.18 8.70 -55.14
C SER A 5 46.02 9.86 -55.71
N ASP A 6 46.65 10.66 -54.84
CA ASP A 6 48.09 10.53 -54.57
C ASP A 6 48.62 11.57 -53.56
N ALA A 7 49.60 11.10 -52.79
CA ALA A 7 50.39 11.82 -51.80
C ALA A 7 51.69 12.35 -52.41
N ALA A 8 52.24 13.46 -51.90
CA ALA A 8 53.69 13.70 -51.87
C ALA A 8 54.12 14.82 -50.90
N GLU A 9 54.98 14.43 -49.95
CA GLU A 9 56.22 15.06 -49.49
C GLU A 9 56.30 16.50 -48.89
N LYS A 10 56.89 16.56 -47.68
CA LYS A 10 57.52 17.73 -47.03
C LYS A 10 58.92 17.99 -47.61
N PRO A 11 59.51 19.19 -47.39
CA PRO A 11 60.57 19.28 -46.38
C PRO A 11 60.65 20.58 -45.53
N SER A 12 61.26 20.40 -44.34
CA SER A 12 61.97 21.30 -43.38
C SER A 12 62.15 22.79 -43.72
N GLU A 13 61.73 23.73 -42.86
CA GLU A 13 62.36 24.20 -41.59
C GLU A 13 63.48 25.24 -41.81
N GLN A 14 63.24 26.50 -41.40
CA GLN A 14 64.27 27.36 -40.80
C GLN A 14 63.65 28.48 -39.95
N THR A 15 64.26 28.62 -38.78
CA THR A 15 63.89 29.29 -37.53
C THR A 15 64.38 30.74 -37.45
N LYS A 16 63.71 31.56 -36.61
CA LYS A 16 64.32 32.67 -35.85
C LYS A 16 63.66 32.81 -34.47
N PRO A 17 64.36 33.36 -33.45
CA PRO A 17 64.51 32.67 -32.17
C PRO A 17 63.80 33.34 -30.99
N GLU A 18 63.33 32.51 -30.05
CA GLU A 18 62.84 32.92 -28.74
C GLU A 18 63.99 33.21 -27.76
N LYS A 19 64.05 34.46 -27.28
CA LYS A 19 64.73 34.81 -26.03
C LYS A 19 63.70 34.89 -24.90
N SER A 20 63.35 33.75 -24.29
CA SER A 20 62.70 33.70 -22.97
C SER A 20 62.64 32.26 -22.43
N ASN A 21 63.77 31.65 -22.08
CA ASN A 21 63.71 30.28 -21.53
C ASN A 21 64.84 29.90 -20.56
N SER A 22 65.67 30.85 -20.10
CA SER A 22 66.79 30.55 -19.20
C SER A 22 66.47 30.73 -17.71
N ALA A 23 65.48 31.56 -17.36
CA ALA A 23 65.05 31.77 -15.99
C ALA A 23 64.08 30.68 -15.50
N GLU A 24 63.11 30.30 -16.33
CA GLU A 24 62.16 29.22 -16.02
C GLU A 24 62.84 27.85 -15.95
N ARG A 25 63.79 27.55 -16.84
CA ARG A 25 64.58 26.30 -16.77
C ARG A 25 65.43 26.20 -15.50
N ARG A 26 66.01 27.32 -15.01
CA ARG A 26 66.77 27.32 -13.75
C ARG A 26 65.88 27.23 -12.52
N PHE A 27 64.69 27.82 -12.56
CA PHE A 27 63.70 27.70 -11.49
C PHE A 27 63.18 26.27 -11.40
N VAL A 28 62.79 25.68 -12.53
CA VAL A 28 62.35 24.28 -12.63
C VAL A 28 63.47 23.31 -12.23
N GLN A 29 64.72 23.52 -12.67
CA GLN A 29 65.84 22.68 -12.24
C GLN A 29 66.11 22.77 -10.74
N ARG A 30 66.06 23.97 -10.12
CA ARG A 30 66.21 24.11 -8.67
C ARG A 30 65.06 23.46 -7.91
N SER A 31 63.82 23.70 -8.32
CA SER A 31 62.65 23.10 -7.69
C SER A 31 62.63 21.57 -7.81
N VAL A 32 63.06 21.02 -8.95
CA VAL A 32 63.18 19.57 -9.16
C VAL A 32 64.35 18.99 -8.34
N GLN A 33 65.47 19.68 -8.23
CA GLN A 33 66.63 19.22 -7.45
C GLN A 33 66.34 19.22 -5.94
N THR A 34 65.58 20.20 -5.44
CA THR A 34 65.08 20.22 -4.07
C THR A 34 64.03 19.13 -3.83
N PHE A 35 63.18 18.83 -4.81
CA PHE A 35 62.17 17.78 -4.72
C PHE A 35 62.77 16.36 -4.77
N VAL A 36 63.85 16.15 -5.55
CA VAL A 36 64.59 14.87 -5.65
C VAL A 36 65.35 14.55 -4.35
N GLN A 37 65.83 15.56 -3.61
CA GLN A 37 66.48 15.35 -2.31
C GLN A 37 65.53 14.85 -1.21
N TRP A 38 64.22 15.03 -1.38
CA TRP A 38 63.19 14.67 -0.41
C TRP A 38 62.39 13.42 -0.77
N MET A 39 62.67 12.79 -1.93
CA MET A 39 61.98 11.56 -2.34
C MET A 39 62.71 10.29 -1.87
N PRO A 40 61.98 9.30 -1.33
CA PRO A 40 62.56 8.04 -0.89
C PRO A 40 63.06 7.26 -2.11
N VAL A 41 64.32 6.84 -2.07
CA VAL A 41 65.03 6.26 -3.21
C VAL A 41 64.53 4.83 -3.49
N GLY A 42 63.55 4.70 -4.38
CA GLY A 42 63.15 3.45 -5.02
C GLY A 42 63.31 3.56 -6.55
N GLY A 43 63.72 2.48 -7.21
CA GLY A 43 64.05 2.47 -8.64
C GLY A 43 62.92 2.93 -9.59
N SER A 44 61.65 2.74 -9.20
CA SER A 44 60.47 3.20 -9.94
C SER A 44 60.29 4.73 -9.90
N SER A 45 60.56 5.36 -8.75
CA SER A 45 60.46 6.81 -8.57
C SER A 45 61.57 7.56 -9.33
N TRP A 46 62.76 6.96 -9.41
CA TRP A 46 63.84 7.48 -10.26
C TRP A 46 63.52 7.36 -11.75
N ALA A 47 62.93 6.24 -12.18
CA ALA A 47 62.50 6.05 -13.56
C ALA A 47 61.42 7.06 -13.97
N PHE A 48 60.41 7.29 -13.11
CA PHE A 48 59.37 8.30 -13.35
C PHE A 48 59.94 9.72 -13.44
N ALA A 49 60.82 10.12 -12.51
CA ALA A 49 61.50 11.41 -12.55
C ALA A 49 62.40 11.56 -13.79
N SER A 50 63.09 10.49 -14.20
CA SER A 50 63.89 10.46 -15.43
C SER A 50 63.03 10.63 -16.69
N PHE A 51 61.87 9.98 -16.78
CA PHE A 51 60.96 10.13 -17.92
C PHE A 51 60.31 11.52 -17.97
N LEU A 52 59.99 12.10 -16.81
CA LEU A 52 59.54 13.50 -16.70
C LEU A 52 60.63 14.49 -17.16
N LEU A 53 61.88 14.29 -16.73
CA LEU A 53 63.02 15.12 -17.12
C LEU A 53 63.34 15.00 -18.62
N LYS A 54 63.10 13.84 -19.22
CA LYS A 54 63.24 13.58 -20.66
C LYS A 54 62.01 13.98 -21.49
N GLN A 55 60.94 14.48 -20.87
CA GLN A 55 59.67 14.82 -21.51
C GLN A 55 58.97 13.65 -22.22
N GLU A 56 59.22 12.42 -21.78
CA GLU A 56 58.57 11.20 -22.29
C GLU A 56 57.25 10.96 -21.53
N TRP A 57 56.24 11.76 -21.85
CA TRP A 57 54.98 11.85 -21.10
C TRP A 57 54.16 10.56 -21.06
N THR A 58 54.24 9.74 -22.10
CA THR A 58 53.52 8.44 -22.17
C THR A 58 54.06 7.44 -21.15
N MET A 59 55.38 7.33 -21.05
CA MET A 59 56.05 6.45 -20.09
C MET A 59 55.94 6.99 -18.67
N ALA A 60 55.94 8.32 -18.49
CA ALA A 60 55.65 8.95 -17.21
C ALA A 60 54.21 8.64 -16.74
N LEU A 61 53.21 8.75 -17.63
CA LEU A 61 51.81 8.46 -17.29
C LEU A 61 51.60 6.99 -16.89
N LEU A 62 52.29 6.07 -17.56
CA LEU A 62 52.26 4.63 -17.24
C LEU A 62 52.96 4.30 -15.92
N MET A 63 54.02 5.05 -15.56
CA MET A 63 54.75 4.86 -14.30
C MET A 63 54.12 5.60 -13.11
N PHE A 64 53.19 6.52 -13.35
CA PHE A 64 52.52 7.29 -12.30
C PHE A 64 51.77 6.43 -11.28
N PRO A 65 51.00 5.39 -11.64
CA PRO A 65 50.30 4.54 -10.66
C PRO A 65 51.29 3.72 -9.82
N VAL A 66 52.35 3.19 -10.45
CA VAL A 66 53.40 2.41 -9.76
C VAL A 66 54.17 3.29 -8.78
N THR A 67 54.41 4.55 -9.14
CA THR A 67 55.10 5.54 -8.31
C THR A 67 54.21 6.06 -7.18
N ALA A 68 52.91 6.22 -7.41
CA ALA A 68 51.94 6.57 -6.37
C ALA A 68 51.79 5.45 -5.33
N VAL A 69 51.73 4.19 -5.77
CA VAL A 69 51.68 3.02 -4.87
C VAL A 69 52.98 2.87 -4.08
N THR A 70 54.14 3.10 -4.70
CA THR A 70 55.44 3.06 -3.99
C THR A 70 55.69 4.28 -3.09
N GLY A 71 55.17 5.46 -3.42
CA GLY A 71 55.19 6.64 -2.56
C GLY A 71 54.35 6.44 -1.29
N VAL A 72 53.19 5.81 -1.43
CA VAL A 72 52.37 5.35 -0.29
C VAL A 72 53.11 4.26 0.51
N TRP A 73 53.81 3.33 -0.14
CA TRP A 73 54.59 2.27 0.52
C TRP A 73 55.83 2.80 1.28
N ALA A 74 56.49 3.84 0.76
CA ALA A 74 57.63 4.47 1.43
C ALA A 74 57.22 5.26 2.68
N ALA A 75 56.04 5.91 2.65
CA ALA A 75 55.41 6.47 3.84
C ALA A 75 54.98 5.39 4.86
N TYR A 76 54.82 4.14 4.41
CA TYR A 76 54.38 2.99 5.22
C TYR A 76 55.53 2.15 5.80
N SER A 77 56.79 2.36 5.39
CA SER A 77 57.91 1.51 5.80
C SER A 77 58.48 1.88 7.18
N LYS A 78 58.71 0.87 8.03
CA LYS A 78 59.34 1.01 9.36
C LYS A 78 60.65 1.81 9.38
N ASN A 79 61.38 1.85 8.26
CA ASN A 79 62.64 2.59 8.13
C ASN A 79 62.45 4.12 8.12
N PHE A 80 61.28 4.63 7.71
CA PHE A 80 60.98 6.07 7.76
C PHE A 80 60.63 6.51 9.19
N VAL A 81 59.85 5.69 9.91
CA VAL A 81 59.52 5.90 11.33
C VAL A 81 60.78 5.80 12.21
N GLY A 82 61.66 4.84 11.96
CA GLY A 82 62.95 4.72 12.68
C GLY A 82 63.92 5.89 12.44
N ARG A 83 63.84 6.55 11.27
CA ARG A 83 64.61 7.79 11.00
C ARG A 83 63.98 9.04 11.62
N LEU A 84 62.66 9.04 11.85
CA LEU A 84 62.00 10.08 12.62
C LEU A 84 62.42 10.00 14.10
N GLU A 85 62.59 8.81 14.67
CA GLU A 85 63.15 8.65 16.02
C GLU A 85 64.61 9.15 16.13
N GLU A 86 65.45 8.96 15.10
CA GLU A 86 66.83 9.48 15.07
C GLU A 86 66.92 11.01 14.96
N VAL A 87 65.93 11.67 14.36
CA VAL A 87 65.93 13.12 14.13
C VAL A 87 65.34 13.91 15.31
N TYR A 88 64.74 13.24 16.30
CA TYR A 88 64.10 13.89 17.46
C TYR A 88 64.80 13.57 18.78
N SER A 89 65.95 14.20 19.02
CA SER A 89 66.51 14.33 20.37
C SER A 89 66.21 15.68 21.05
N ASP A 90 65.48 16.60 20.42
CA ASP A 90 65.01 17.79 21.12
C ASP A 90 63.68 18.30 20.56
N ARG A 91 62.69 18.41 21.46
CA ARG A 91 61.28 18.82 21.30
C ARG A 91 60.27 17.72 20.90
N GLY A 92 59.50 17.30 21.91
CA GLY A 92 58.05 17.11 21.76
C GLY A 92 57.50 15.69 21.58
N LYS A 93 57.70 14.77 22.55
CA LYS A 93 56.99 13.47 22.58
C LYS A 93 55.46 13.59 22.41
N LYS A 94 54.85 14.67 22.91
CA LYS A 94 53.40 14.92 22.78
C LYS A 94 52.95 15.26 21.36
N ASP A 95 53.81 15.88 20.55
CA ASP A 95 53.46 16.26 19.18
C ASP A 95 53.58 15.06 18.23
N ALA A 96 54.53 14.15 18.50
CA ALA A 96 54.64 12.87 17.80
C ALA A 96 53.44 11.96 18.09
N ASP A 97 53.02 11.85 19.36
CA ASP A 97 51.83 11.06 19.74
C ASP A 97 50.54 11.64 19.12
N ALA A 98 50.41 12.98 19.07
CA ALA A 98 49.28 13.65 18.42
C ALA A 98 49.27 13.48 16.89
N LEU A 99 50.45 13.46 16.27
CA LEU A 99 50.61 13.25 14.83
C LEU A 99 50.33 11.78 14.46
N ILE A 100 50.77 10.82 15.27
CA ILE A 100 50.47 9.39 15.12
C ILE A 100 48.96 9.15 15.32
N ALA A 101 48.33 9.74 16.33
CA ALA A 101 46.88 9.66 16.52
C ALA A 101 46.10 10.32 15.36
N GLY A 102 46.61 11.43 14.82
CA GLY A 102 46.09 12.09 13.62
C GLY A 102 46.20 11.21 12.37
N MET A 103 47.33 10.49 12.21
CA MET A 103 47.57 9.56 11.10
C MET A 103 46.70 8.30 11.19
N ASP A 104 46.48 7.73 12.39
CA ASP A 104 45.54 6.62 12.61
C ASP A 104 44.08 7.01 12.32
N SER A 105 43.72 8.28 12.58
CA SER A 105 42.40 8.82 12.25
C SER A 105 42.21 9.02 10.74
N LEU A 106 43.28 9.41 10.03
CA LEU A 106 43.33 9.57 8.57
C LEU A 106 43.35 8.21 7.84
N ASP A 107 44.05 7.20 8.37
CA ASP A 107 44.11 5.84 7.81
C ASP A 107 42.71 5.16 7.83
N LYS A 108 41.95 5.36 8.92
CA LYS A 108 40.54 4.94 8.97
C LYS A 108 39.67 5.75 8.00
N ALA A 109 39.74 7.08 8.02
CA ALA A 109 38.89 7.94 7.18
C ALA A 109 39.05 7.65 5.68
N ILE A 110 40.26 7.35 5.21
CA ILE A 110 40.56 7.05 3.80
C ILE A 110 40.20 5.59 3.45
N ARG A 111 40.47 4.60 4.31
CA ARG A 111 39.98 3.21 4.11
C ARG A 111 38.45 3.14 4.01
N TRP A 112 37.74 3.96 4.79
CA TRP A 112 36.27 4.00 4.77
C TRP A 112 35.69 4.77 3.58
N GLN A 113 36.36 5.80 3.07
CA GLN A 113 35.99 6.43 1.80
C GLN A 113 36.15 5.47 0.61
N LEU A 114 37.04 4.49 0.71
CA LEU A 114 37.26 3.42 -0.28
C LEU A 114 36.46 2.14 -0.01
N SER A 115 35.75 2.02 1.11
CA SER A 115 35.08 0.76 1.53
C SER A 115 33.80 0.44 0.75
N GLY A 116 33.32 1.38 -0.07
CA GLY A 116 32.02 1.29 -0.75
C GLY A 116 30.84 1.24 0.22
N PHE A 117 31.03 1.60 1.50
CA PHE A 117 29.98 1.55 2.53
C PHE A 117 28.73 2.33 2.10
N GLU A 118 28.87 3.60 1.69
CA GLU A 118 27.71 4.40 1.27
C GLU A 118 26.98 3.74 0.09
N THR A 119 27.69 3.16 -0.88
CA THR A 119 27.08 2.41 -1.99
C THR A 119 26.27 1.22 -1.51
N LYS A 120 26.81 0.43 -0.57
CA LYS A 120 26.11 -0.73 0.01
C LYS A 120 24.91 -0.28 0.85
N TYR A 121 25.06 0.77 1.67
CA TYR A 121 23.97 1.36 2.43
C TYR A 121 22.83 1.82 1.51
N LEU A 122 23.15 2.58 0.45
CA LEU A 122 22.15 3.04 -0.51
C LEU A 122 21.45 1.87 -1.22
N LYS A 123 22.17 0.79 -1.55
CA LYS A 123 21.55 -0.43 -2.10
C LYS A 123 20.47 -0.99 -1.17
N TRP A 124 20.75 -1.12 0.12
CA TRP A 124 19.77 -1.65 1.08
C TRP A 124 18.63 -0.68 1.36
N GLN A 125 18.91 0.63 1.40
CA GLN A 125 17.88 1.66 1.52
C GLN A 125 16.95 1.68 0.29
N SER A 126 17.48 1.40 -0.91
CA SER A 126 16.70 1.26 -2.14
C SER A 126 15.78 0.03 -2.08
N LEU A 127 16.32 -1.12 -1.68
CA LEU A 127 15.55 -2.36 -1.55
C LEU A 127 14.38 -2.23 -0.55
N ASP A 128 14.59 -1.56 0.58
CA ASP A 128 13.52 -1.27 1.57
C ASP A 128 12.40 -0.37 1.01
N CYS A 129 12.68 0.38 -0.06
CA CYS A 129 11.76 1.34 -0.68
C CYS A 129 11.26 0.90 -2.07
N GLN A 130 11.64 -0.27 -2.56
CA GLN A 130 11.44 -0.68 -3.96
C GLN A 130 9.98 -1.00 -4.28
N ASP A 131 9.26 -1.63 -3.36
CA ASP A 131 7.91 -2.15 -3.61
C ASP A 131 6.83 -1.15 -3.21
N TYR A 132 5.79 -1.04 -4.04
CA TYR A 132 4.56 -0.34 -3.69
C TYR A 132 3.57 -1.32 -3.05
N LYS A 133 3.64 -1.38 -1.72
CA LYS A 133 2.64 -2.05 -0.89
C LYS A 133 1.91 -1.00 -0.06
N PRO A 134 0.68 -0.60 -0.43
CA PRO A 134 -0.15 0.21 0.44
C PRO A 134 -0.34 -0.50 1.78
N GLU A 135 -0.21 0.23 2.88
CA GLU A 135 -0.35 -0.36 4.21
C GLU A 135 -1.79 -0.88 4.41
N GLY A 136 -1.91 -2.07 4.98
CA GLY A 136 -3.20 -2.72 5.28
C GLY A 136 -3.96 -3.29 4.08
N VAL A 137 -3.58 -3.01 2.84
CA VAL A 137 -4.26 -3.59 1.67
C VAL A 137 -3.84 -5.06 1.53
N GLU A 138 -4.80 -5.96 1.68
CA GLU A 138 -4.60 -7.40 1.51
C GLU A 138 -4.26 -7.75 0.05
N GLN A 139 -3.44 -8.77 -0.11
CA GLN A 139 -3.06 -9.27 -1.42
C GLN A 139 -4.19 -10.12 -1.98
N ARG A 140 -4.89 -9.59 -3.00
CA ARG A 140 -5.95 -10.32 -3.70
C ARG A 140 -5.36 -11.21 -4.80
N SER A 141 -5.97 -12.37 -5.00
CA SER A 141 -5.64 -13.22 -6.15
C SER A 141 -5.80 -12.41 -7.46
N GLY A 142 -4.81 -12.52 -8.36
CA GLY A 142 -4.77 -11.76 -9.62
C GLY A 142 -4.33 -10.30 -9.50
N ILE A 143 -4.06 -9.80 -8.29
CA ILE A 143 -3.45 -8.49 -8.04
C ILE A 143 -1.98 -8.69 -7.65
N PHE A 144 -1.09 -7.95 -8.31
CA PHE A 144 0.35 -8.10 -8.14
C PHE A 144 0.89 -6.86 -7.43
N THR A 145 2.00 -6.99 -6.72
CA THR A 145 2.66 -5.85 -6.04
C THR A 145 3.59 -5.17 -7.04
N PRO A 146 3.29 -3.96 -7.54
CA PRO A 146 4.15 -3.26 -8.47
C PRO A 146 5.40 -2.69 -7.78
N MET A 147 6.47 -2.48 -8.54
CA MET A 147 7.56 -1.64 -8.05
C MET A 147 7.08 -0.19 -7.92
N LEU A 148 7.47 0.49 -6.86
CA LEU A 148 7.07 1.88 -6.59
C LEU A 148 7.37 2.80 -7.77
N ARG A 149 8.53 2.65 -8.41
CA ARG A 149 8.91 3.47 -9.57
C ARG A 149 7.99 3.34 -10.79
N GLU A 150 7.22 2.26 -10.87
CA GLU A 150 6.38 1.95 -12.04
C GLU A 150 4.99 2.58 -11.92
N VAL A 151 4.50 2.77 -10.70
CA VAL A 151 3.16 3.31 -10.41
C VAL A 151 3.18 4.64 -9.66
N PHE A 152 4.37 5.18 -9.33
CA PHE A 152 4.49 6.44 -8.61
C PHE A 152 4.03 7.62 -9.48
N VAL A 153 3.06 8.37 -8.93
CA VAL A 153 2.62 9.66 -9.44
C VAL A 153 3.12 10.76 -8.49
N PRO A 154 3.85 11.78 -8.99
CA PRO A 154 4.31 12.89 -8.16
C PRO A 154 3.16 13.62 -7.48
N LEU A 155 3.29 13.88 -6.18
CA LEU A 155 2.30 14.62 -5.39
C LEU A 155 2.51 16.12 -5.56
N GLU A 156 1.42 16.85 -5.76
CA GLU A 156 1.43 18.31 -5.72
C GLU A 156 1.36 18.80 -4.27
N LEU A 157 2.12 19.86 -3.98
CA LEU A 157 2.21 20.49 -2.69
C LEU A 157 1.65 21.91 -2.75
N SER A 158 1.17 22.40 -1.62
CA SER A 158 0.74 23.80 -1.46
C SER A 158 1.29 24.37 -0.14
N SER A 159 1.59 25.67 -0.15
CA SER A 159 2.04 26.43 1.01
C SER A 159 0.89 27.18 1.71
N SER A 160 -0.35 27.00 1.27
CA SER A 160 -1.51 27.84 1.61
C SER A 160 -1.98 27.76 3.06
N ALA A 161 -1.53 26.78 3.85
CA ALA A 161 -1.83 26.72 5.27
C ALA A 161 -0.61 27.08 6.13
N ILE A 162 -0.70 28.30 6.71
CA ILE A 162 0.18 28.98 7.67
C ILE A 162 1.24 29.90 7.02
N ILE A 163 0.81 31.14 6.77
CA ILE A 163 1.67 32.31 6.57
C ILE A 163 2.52 32.50 7.85
N ARG A 164 3.85 32.47 7.75
CA ARG A 164 4.77 32.85 8.83
C ARG A 164 5.47 34.18 8.55
N PRO A 165 5.75 34.99 9.59
CA PRO A 165 6.61 36.16 9.44
C PRO A 165 8.05 35.72 9.14
N GLY A 166 8.64 36.21 8.05
CA GLY A 166 10.07 36.03 7.74
C GLY A 166 10.41 35.42 6.38
N LEU A 167 9.44 34.87 5.63
CA LEU A 167 9.62 34.67 4.18
C LEU A 167 9.40 36.01 3.48
N GLN A 168 10.27 36.37 2.53
CA GLN A 168 10.03 37.54 1.68
C GLN A 168 8.73 37.30 0.90
N ALA A 169 7.85 38.29 0.85
CA ALA A 169 6.53 38.20 0.21
C ALA A 169 6.61 37.67 -1.23
N ARG A 170 7.70 37.98 -1.94
CA ARG A 170 7.96 37.57 -3.33
C ARG A 170 8.12 36.05 -3.50
N ASP A 171 8.70 35.34 -2.54
CA ASP A 171 8.90 33.88 -2.62
C ASP A 171 7.63 33.10 -2.27
N LEU A 172 6.79 33.66 -1.38
CA LEU A 172 5.46 33.14 -1.06
C LEU A 172 4.49 33.31 -2.23
N GLU A 173 4.50 34.47 -2.91
CA GLU A 173 3.70 34.69 -4.12
C GLU A 173 4.06 33.72 -5.24
N ILE A 174 5.36 33.43 -5.45
CA ILE A 174 5.83 32.47 -6.48
C ILE A 174 5.39 31.03 -6.16
N LEU A 175 5.33 30.64 -4.88
CA LEU A 175 4.89 29.30 -4.46
C LEU A 175 3.36 29.17 -4.39
N GLN A 176 2.65 30.25 -4.06
CA GLN A 176 1.18 30.29 -4.04
C GLN A 176 0.57 30.32 -5.45
N GLN A 177 1.28 30.90 -6.44
CA GLN A 177 0.83 30.96 -7.84
C GLN A 177 1.26 29.76 -8.71
N ARG A 178 2.06 28.82 -8.18
CA ARG A 178 2.49 27.64 -8.93
C ARG A 178 1.54 26.47 -8.73
N ASP A 179 0.65 26.28 -9.70
CA ASP A 179 0.08 24.97 -9.95
C ASP A 179 1.21 23.95 -10.19
N GLY A 180 1.10 22.75 -9.62
CA GLY A 180 2.11 21.71 -9.83
C GLY A 180 3.39 21.78 -8.99
N LEU A 181 3.44 22.48 -7.85
CA LEU A 181 4.65 22.48 -6.98
C LEU A 181 4.97 21.04 -6.49
N LEU A 182 6.16 20.54 -6.80
CA LEU A 182 6.63 19.23 -6.36
C LEU A 182 7.68 19.35 -5.25
N ILE A 183 7.86 18.28 -4.46
CA ILE A 183 8.94 18.24 -3.44
C ILE A 183 10.33 18.48 -4.03
N TRP A 184 10.53 18.05 -5.29
CA TRP A 184 11.79 18.19 -5.99
C TRP A 184 12.14 19.65 -6.28
N ASP A 185 11.15 20.51 -6.51
CA ASP A 185 11.37 21.96 -6.71
C ASP A 185 11.97 22.62 -5.47
N LEU A 186 11.62 22.12 -4.28
CA LEU A 186 12.15 22.59 -3.00
C LEU A 186 13.52 21.97 -2.70
N LEU A 187 13.68 20.67 -2.96
CA LEU A 187 14.95 19.95 -2.76
C LEU A 187 16.09 20.52 -3.59
N VAL A 188 15.83 21.06 -4.79
CA VAL A 188 16.84 21.76 -5.60
C VAL A 188 17.38 23.01 -4.91
N ARG A 189 16.55 23.67 -4.09
CA ARG A 189 16.85 24.98 -3.47
C ARG A 189 17.48 24.89 -2.09
N VAL A 190 17.50 23.71 -1.44
CA VAL A 190 17.99 23.54 -0.04
C VAL A 190 19.42 24.00 0.21
N THR A 191 20.26 24.04 -0.82
CA THR A 191 21.64 24.55 -0.73
C THR A 191 21.69 26.08 -0.64
N ARG A 192 20.77 26.76 -1.33
CA ARG A 192 20.69 28.23 -1.44
C ARG A 192 19.74 28.85 -0.42
N GLU A 193 18.67 28.14 -0.07
CA GLU A 193 17.59 28.62 0.77
C GLU A 193 17.44 27.72 2.01
N PRO A 194 18.04 28.10 3.17
CA PRO A 194 18.01 27.29 4.39
C PRO A 194 16.61 27.05 4.98
N VAL A 195 15.59 27.77 4.52
CA VAL A 195 14.19 27.58 4.95
C VAL A 195 13.65 26.22 4.50
N TYR A 196 14.09 25.70 3.35
CA TYR A 196 13.70 24.38 2.84
C TYR A 196 14.50 23.21 3.43
N ARG A 197 15.46 23.48 4.31
CA ARG A 197 16.16 22.40 5.04
C ARG A 197 15.31 21.77 6.12
N GLN A 198 14.18 22.35 6.49
CA GLN A 198 13.30 21.86 7.54
C GLN A 198 11.85 21.94 7.05
N MET A 199 11.33 20.84 6.51
CA MET A 199 10.01 20.76 5.89
C MET A 199 9.08 19.85 6.69
N ALA A 200 7.83 20.26 6.85
CA ALA A 200 6.75 19.39 7.29
C ALA A 200 5.81 19.12 6.11
N ILE A 201 5.59 17.86 5.76
CA ILE A 201 4.62 17.44 4.73
C ILE A 201 3.37 16.93 5.43
N LEU A 202 2.31 17.73 5.35
CA LEU A 202 1.04 17.52 6.00
C LEU A 202 0.03 17.01 4.97
N ALA A 203 -0.70 15.98 5.34
CA ALA A 203 -1.80 15.48 4.52
C ALA A 203 -2.75 14.66 5.36
N TRP A 204 -3.99 14.58 4.91
CA TRP A 204 -4.92 13.58 5.41
C TRP A 204 -4.45 12.18 5.06
N GLY A 205 -5.19 11.22 5.57
CA GLY A 205 -4.95 9.82 5.38
C GLY A 205 -5.12 9.34 3.93
N GLY A 206 -4.27 8.42 3.47
CA GLY A 206 -4.33 7.88 2.09
C GLY A 206 -3.70 8.75 0.99
N TYR A 207 -3.33 10.01 1.27
CA TYR A 207 -2.70 10.95 0.32
C TYR A 207 -1.24 10.65 -0.06
N GLY A 208 -0.69 9.50 0.34
CA GLY A 208 0.62 9.04 -0.16
C GLY A 208 1.86 9.69 0.49
N LYS A 209 1.78 10.25 1.71
CA LYS A 209 2.94 10.79 2.44
C LYS A 209 4.11 9.79 2.53
N THR A 210 3.86 8.59 3.04
CA THR A 210 4.85 7.51 3.13
C THR A 210 5.35 7.09 1.75
N THR A 211 4.46 7.02 0.76
CA THR A 211 4.80 6.72 -0.63
C THR A 211 5.76 7.76 -1.22
N LEU A 212 5.55 9.05 -0.93
CA LEU A 212 6.45 10.14 -1.32
C LEU A 212 7.82 9.99 -0.63
N MET A 213 7.84 9.70 0.67
CA MET A 213 9.09 9.51 1.43
C MET A 213 9.92 8.33 0.88
N LYS A 214 9.26 7.20 0.59
CA LYS A 214 9.89 6.04 -0.07
C LYS A 214 10.41 6.40 -1.45
N HIS A 215 9.64 7.13 -2.26
CA HIS A 215 10.07 7.54 -3.60
C HIS A 215 11.29 8.46 -3.57
N ILE A 216 11.35 9.40 -2.61
CA ILE A 216 12.52 10.27 -2.42
C ILE A 216 13.72 9.42 -2.02
N ALA A 217 13.59 8.56 -1.01
CA ALA A 217 14.67 7.69 -0.55
C ALA A 217 15.20 6.81 -1.69
N PHE A 218 14.31 6.13 -2.41
CA PHE A 218 14.61 5.32 -3.58
C PHE A 218 15.31 6.13 -4.68
N SER A 219 14.82 7.34 -4.99
CA SER A 219 15.39 8.17 -6.04
C SER A 219 16.80 8.69 -5.73
N TYR A 220 17.08 8.97 -4.45
CA TYR A 220 18.42 9.29 -4.01
C TYR A 220 19.35 8.07 -4.04
N ALA A 221 18.87 6.92 -3.58
CA ALA A 221 19.62 5.68 -3.54
C ALA A 221 20.00 5.16 -4.94
N GLU A 222 19.08 5.20 -5.90
CA GLU A 222 19.30 4.81 -7.30
C GLU A 222 19.98 5.90 -8.15
N GLY A 223 20.21 7.09 -7.59
CA GLY A 223 20.83 8.20 -8.32
C GLY A 223 19.94 8.87 -9.37
N THR A 224 18.64 8.58 -9.39
CA THR A 224 17.67 9.20 -10.31
C THR A 224 17.32 10.64 -9.92
N TYR A 225 17.61 11.06 -8.67
CA TYR A 225 17.46 12.44 -8.20
C TYR A 225 18.12 13.48 -9.12
N ARG A 226 19.18 13.09 -9.85
CA ARG A 226 19.89 13.95 -10.81
C ARG A 226 18.98 14.48 -11.93
N ARG A 227 17.93 13.73 -12.30
CA ARG A 227 16.94 14.15 -13.31
C ARG A 227 16.19 15.40 -12.87
N TYR A 228 16.04 15.59 -11.56
CA TYR A 228 15.42 16.76 -10.96
C TYR A 228 16.42 17.89 -10.68
N ARG A 229 17.71 17.73 -11.00
CA ARG A 229 18.80 18.67 -10.66
C ARG A 229 18.96 18.91 -9.15
N ALA A 230 18.49 17.98 -8.33
CA ALA A 230 18.63 18.04 -6.87
C ALA A 230 20.10 17.79 -6.47
N PRO A 231 20.59 18.39 -5.37
CA PRO A 231 21.94 18.16 -4.86
C PRO A 231 22.11 16.71 -4.41
N LYS A 232 23.34 16.18 -4.41
CA LYS A 232 23.61 14.84 -3.87
C LYS A 232 23.45 14.85 -2.34
N LEU A 233 22.51 14.07 -1.83
CA LEU A 233 22.28 13.84 -0.41
C LEU A 233 22.24 12.33 -0.12
N VAL A 234 22.55 11.96 1.12
CA VAL A 234 22.39 10.60 1.65
C VAL A 234 21.02 10.52 2.32
N PRO A 235 20.04 9.77 1.76
CA PRO A 235 18.70 9.66 2.32
C PRO A 235 18.70 8.70 3.51
N VAL A 236 18.01 9.06 4.58
CA VAL A 236 17.75 8.21 5.75
C VAL A 236 16.27 8.29 6.07
N LEU A 237 15.52 7.22 5.81
CA LEU A 237 14.09 7.13 6.09
C LEU A 237 13.83 6.43 7.42
N LEU A 238 13.39 7.18 8.43
CA LEU A 238 13.08 6.72 9.78
C LEU A 238 11.57 6.73 9.99
N TYR A 239 10.97 5.55 10.10
CA TYR A 239 9.55 5.41 10.48
C TYR A 239 9.41 5.66 11.99
N LEU A 240 8.68 6.72 12.38
CA LEU A 240 8.53 7.10 13.79
C LEU A 240 7.79 6.02 14.58
N ARG A 241 6.83 5.30 13.98
CA ARG A 241 6.19 4.12 14.59
C ARG A 241 7.17 3.05 15.05
N LYS A 242 8.32 2.90 14.37
CA LYS A 242 9.35 1.89 14.69
C LYS A 242 10.29 2.36 15.79
N TRP A 243 10.52 3.67 15.87
CA TRP A 243 11.59 4.25 16.70
C TRP A 243 11.09 5.07 17.89
N ARG A 244 9.78 5.34 18.00
CA ARG A 244 9.18 6.14 19.08
C ARG A 244 9.53 5.62 20.47
N ASP A 245 9.58 4.31 20.67
CA ASP A 245 9.89 3.71 21.97
C ASP A 245 11.37 3.86 22.33
N VAL A 246 12.26 3.86 21.34
CA VAL A 246 13.70 4.11 21.54
C VAL A 246 13.95 5.61 21.82
N ILE A 247 13.25 6.49 21.10
CA ILE A 247 13.40 7.94 21.20
C ILE A 247 12.78 8.51 22.48
N SER A 248 11.77 7.85 23.05
CA SER A 248 11.05 8.32 24.24
C SER A 248 11.64 7.84 25.57
N GLN A 249 12.74 7.09 25.55
CA GLN A 249 13.46 6.66 26.77
C GLN A 249 14.04 7.86 27.52
N ASN A 250 14.31 7.68 28.82
CA ASN A 250 14.92 8.72 29.67
C ASN A 250 16.25 9.23 29.10
N GLU A 251 17.04 8.34 28.49
CA GLU A 251 18.29 8.65 27.80
C GLU A 251 18.16 8.28 26.32
N PRO A 252 17.56 9.16 25.49
CA PRO A 252 17.34 8.86 24.09
C PRO A 252 18.66 8.90 23.31
N PRO A 253 18.84 8.04 22.29
CA PRO A 253 20.07 8.04 21.51
C PRO A 253 20.20 9.34 20.71
N SER A 254 21.45 9.71 20.37
CA SER A 254 21.68 10.78 19.40
C SER A 254 21.19 10.36 18.01
N LEU A 255 20.86 11.29 17.11
CA LEU A 255 20.49 10.94 15.74
C LEU A 255 21.55 10.07 15.02
N PRO A 256 22.86 10.36 15.12
CA PRO A 256 23.89 9.44 14.61
C PRO A 256 23.76 8.02 15.18
N ASP A 257 23.57 7.87 16.49
CA ASP A 257 23.44 6.56 17.14
C ASP A 257 22.17 5.84 16.68
N LEU A 258 21.04 6.55 16.58
CA LEU A 258 19.79 5.99 16.05
C LEU A 258 20.00 5.45 14.63
N ILE A 259 20.73 6.20 13.79
CA ILE A 259 21.03 5.78 12.41
C ILE A 259 21.93 4.54 12.40
N THR A 260 23.05 4.58 13.12
CA THR A 260 24.10 3.55 12.99
C THR A 260 23.81 2.29 13.78
N LYS A 261 23.17 2.40 14.95
CA LYS A 261 22.95 1.28 15.88
C LYS A 261 21.56 0.65 15.73
N HIS A 262 20.59 1.38 15.17
CA HIS A 262 19.21 0.90 15.06
C HIS A 262 18.72 0.86 13.61
N HIS A 263 18.77 1.98 12.89
CA HIS A 263 18.22 2.06 11.53
C HIS A 263 18.95 1.15 10.55
N ILE A 264 20.28 1.32 10.43
CA ILE A 264 21.08 0.55 9.48
C ILE A 264 20.95 -0.95 9.70
N PRO A 265 21.15 -1.50 10.91
CA PRO A 265 20.97 -2.93 11.17
C PRO A 265 19.59 -3.46 10.80
N SER A 266 18.56 -2.61 10.88
CA SER A 266 17.18 -2.99 10.60
C SER A 266 16.81 -3.05 9.12
N LEU A 267 17.73 -2.69 8.21
CA LEU A 267 17.56 -2.84 6.76
C LEU A 267 17.82 -4.30 6.35
N PRO A 268 17.29 -4.79 5.21
CA PRO A 268 17.36 -6.21 4.82
C PRO A 268 18.76 -6.87 4.80
N GLY A 269 19.83 -6.09 4.57
CA GLY A 269 21.22 -6.55 4.69
C GLY A 269 22.07 -5.60 5.53
N GLY A 270 21.40 -4.99 6.52
CA GLY A 270 21.92 -3.99 7.43
C GLY A 270 22.89 -4.51 8.47
N GLU A 271 22.66 -5.71 8.98
CA GLU A 271 23.45 -6.30 10.06
C GLU A 271 24.91 -6.59 9.64
N ASP A 272 25.11 -6.96 8.37
CA ASP A 272 26.43 -7.26 7.79
C ASP A 272 27.21 -6.01 7.37
N LEU A 273 26.62 -4.81 7.51
CA LEU A 273 27.26 -3.56 7.13
C LEU A 273 28.21 -3.08 8.24
N SER A 274 29.50 -3.10 7.95
CA SER A 274 30.49 -2.41 8.77
C SER A 274 30.37 -0.89 8.60
N VAL A 275 29.69 -0.25 9.55
CA VAL A 275 29.48 1.21 9.57
C VAL A 275 30.78 1.92 9.98
N PRO A 276 31.29 2.86 9.18
CA PRO A 276 32.48 3.62 9.56
C PRO A 276 32.24 4.45 10.83
N PRO A 277 33.22 4.51 11.75
CA PRO A 277 33.12 5.36 12.94
C PRO A 277 32.81 6.81 12.56
N TYR A 278 31.90 7.44 13.30
CA TYR A 278 31.48 8.84 13.13
C TYR A 278 30.84 9.20 11.77
N TRP A 279 30.64 8.26 10.84
CA TRP A 279 30.11 8.55 9.51
C TRP A 279 28.80 9.35 9.54
N ALA A 280 27.81 8.87 10.31
CA ALA A 280 26.51 9.54 10.38
C ALA A 280 26.65 10.95 10.96
N LYS A 281 27.48 11.12 12.00
CA LYS A 281 27.73 12.41 12.65
C LYS A 281 28.38 13.42 11.70
N GLU A 282 29.40 13.00 10.95
CA GLU A 282 30.08 13.86 9.97
C GLU A 282 29.20 14.15 8.76
N ALA A 283 28.42 13.19 8.28
CA ALA A 283 27.44 13.40 7.22
C ALA A 283 26.36 14.42 7.62
N LEU A 284 25.85 14.33 8.85
CA LEU A 284 24.89 15.29 9.41
C LEU A 284 25.49 16.69 9.56
N LYS A 285 26.68 16.80 10.18
CA LYS A 285 27.37 18.09 10.39
C LYS A 285 27.78 18.77 9.09
N SER A 286 28.15 18.01 8.07
CA SER A 286 28.53 18.55 6.74
C SER A 286 27.32 18.92 5.87
N GLY A 287 26.09 18.62 6.30
CA GLY A 287 24.88 18.91 5.54
C GLY A 287 24.64 17.99 4.34
N ARG A 288 25.27 16.81 4.32
CA ARG A 288 25.11 15.81 3.26
C ARG A 288 23.92 14.87 3.48
N MET A 289 23.28 14.93 4.66
CA MET A 289 22.21 14.01 5.03
C MET A 289 20.83 14.60 4.69
N LEU A 290 19.95 13.76 4.15
CA LEU A 290 18.50 13.98 4.05
C LEU A 290 17.81 13.04 5.04
N VAL A 291 17.38 13.58 6.17
CA VAL A 291 16.72 12.85 7.25
C VAL A 291 15.21 12.97 7.08
N MET A 292 14.57 11.83 6.89
CA MET A 292 13.15 11.71 6.61
C MET A 292 12.48 11.00 7.77
N LEU A 293 11.65 11.71 8.53
CA LEU A 293 10.91 11.23 9.70
C LEU A 293 9.45 11.01 9.29
N ASP A 294 9.05 9.75 9.11
CA ASP A 294 7.73 9.42 8.59
C ASP A 294 6.75 9.05 9.71
N GLY A 295 5.56 9.66 9.72
CA GLY A 295 4.42 9.28 10.55
C GLY A 295 4.42 9.84 11.97
N PHE A 296 4.55 11.15 12.16
CA PHE A 296 4.48 11.73 13.52
C PHE A 296 3.12 11.53 14.19
N ASP A 297 2.03 11.47 13.42
CA ASP A 297 0.69 11.14 13.92
C ASP A 297 0.61 9.72 14.51
N GLU A 298 1.53 8.83 14.13
CA GLU A 298 1.63 7.45 14.63
C GLU A 298 2.38 7.35 15.96
N VAL A 299 2.85 8.47 16.53
CA VAL A 299 3.46 8.50 17.86
C VAL A 299 2.34 8.56 18.91
N ALA A 300 2.41 7.68 19.91
CA ALA A 300 1.45 7.62 21.01
C ALA A 300 1.43 8.94 21.79
N GLU A 301 0.26 9.37 22.25
CA GLU A 301 0.07 10.69 22.88
C GLU A 301 1.05 10.96 24.02
N GLY A 302 1.24 9.98 24.93
CA GLY A 302 2.19 10.08 26.04
C GLY A 302 3.66 10.24 25.63
N GLN A 303 4.02 9.87 24.39
CA GLN A 303 5.38 9.97 23.85
C GLN A 303 5.60 11.20 22.96
N ARG A 304 4.53 11.86 22.48
CA ARG A 304 4.60 12.97 21.50
C ARG A 304 5.49 14.11 21.98
N VAL A 305 5.42 14.49 23.26
CA VAL A 305 6.25 15.57 23.82
C VAL A 305 7.74 15.20 23.79
N ALA A 306 8.10 14.00 24.25
CA ALA A 306 9.48 13.53 24.26
C ALA A 306 10.06 13.45 22.83
N VAL A 307 9.32 12.83 21.91
CA VAL A 307 9.71 12.70 20.51
C VAL A 307 9.85 14.06 19.83
N SER A 308 8.91 14.99 20.03
CA SER A 308 8.99 16.33 19.42
C SER A 308 10.21 17.12 19.91
N ARG A 309 10.48 17.06 21.22
CA ARG A 309 11.67 17.71 21.83
C ARG A 309 12.95 17.11 21.30
N TRP A 310 13.00 15.78 21.16
CA TRP A 310 14.15 15.09 20.57
C TRP A 310 14.37 15.54 19.13
N ILE A 311 13.34 15.51 18.27
CA ILE A 311 13.42 15.96 16.87
C ILE A 311 13.92 17.42 16.79
N SER A 312 13.33 18.31 17.60
CA SER A 312 13.73 19.72 17.69
C SER A 312 15.21 19.87 18.05
N ALA A 313 15.71 19.08 19.00
CA ALA A 313 17.12 19.09 19.38
C ALA A 313 18.04 18.63 18.25
N GLN A 314 17.67 17.58 17.51
CA GLN A 314 18.45 17.10 16.37
C GLN A 314 18.48 18.12 15.23
N MET A 315 17.35 18.77 14.94
CA MET A 315 17.26 19.83 13.92
C MET A 315 18.11 21.05 14.25
N ARG A 316 18.22 21.42 15.53
CA ARG A 316 19.11 22.51 15.98
C ARG A 316 20.58 22.10 15.89
N GLN A 317 20.90 20.87 16.28
CA GLN A 317 22.27 20.36 16.29
C GLN A 317 22.85 20.18 14.87
N TYR A 318 22.00 19.80 13.91
CA TYR A 318 22.38 19.47 12.53
C TYR A 318 21.67 20.36 11.50
N ASP A 319 21.66 21.68 11.74
CA ASP A 319 20.97 22.71 10.96
C ASP A 319 21.37 22.80 9.46
N LYS A 320 22.52 22.23 9.09
CA LYS A 320 22.98 22.10 7.70
C LYS A 320 22.34 20.92 6.96
N SER A 321 21.85 19.90 7.67
CA SER A 321 21.18 18.76 7.06
C SER A 321 19.73 19.08 6.70
N VAL A 322 19.18 18.32 5.75
CA VAL A 322 17.79 18.47 5.34
C VAL A 322 16.92 17.51 6.16
N PHE A 323 15.85 18.03 6.74
CA PHE A 323 14.85 17.30 7.50
C PHE A 323 13.49 17.41 6.82
N ILE A 324 12.82 16.27 6.65
CA ILE A 324 11.43 16.18 6.21
C ILE A 324 10.67 15.39 7.27
N LEU A 325 9.62 15.97 7.83
CA LEU A 325 8.71 15.31 8.76
C LEU A 325 7.34 15.14 8.10
N THR A 326 6.77 13.95 8.11
CA THR A 326 5.37 13.76 7.68
C THR A 326 4.45 13.65 8.88
N SER A 327 3.24 14.19 8.75
CA SER A 327 2.20 14.02 9.76
C SER A 327 0.80 14.31 9.19
N ARG A 328 -0.24 13.85 9.87
CA ARG A 328 -1.59 14.41 9.71
C ARG A 328 -1.68 15.80 10.36
N PRO A 329 -2.56 16.71 9.88
CA PRO A 329 -2.70 18.05 10.46
C PRO A 329 -2.97 18.02 11.98
N GLY A 330 -3.89 17.16 12.44
CA GLY A 330 -4.22 17.01 13.87
C GLY A 330 -3.03 16.55 14.72
N GLY A 331 -2.30 15.53 14.26
CA GLY A 331 -1.07 15.08 14.95
C GLY A 331 0.00 16.18 15.01
N TYR A 332 0.20 16.91 13.92
CA TYR A 332 1.18 18.00 13.87
C TYR A 332 0.81 19.22 14.73
N LYS A 333 -0.48 19.49 14.97
CA LYS A 333 -0.91 20.54 15.90
C LYS A 333 -0.33 20.31 17.31
N GLN A 334 -0.20 19.05 17.72
CA GLN A 334 0.33 18.65 19.02
C GLN A 334 1.87 18.61 19.08
N TYR A 335 2.55 18.92 17.97
CA TYR A 335 4.01 18.98 17.94
C TYR A 335 4.53 20.08 18.88
N SER A 336 5.38 19.68 19.82
CA SER A 336 5.96 20.56 20.85
C SER A 336 7.40 20.96 20.52
N GLY A 337 7.78 22.21 20.76
CA GLY A 337 9.14 22.71 20.50
C GLY A 337 9.26 23.47 19.17
N ASP A 338 10.39 23.33 18.49
CA ASP A 338 10.70 24.11 17.29
C ASP A 338 9.99 23.49 16.08
N LYS A 339 8.89 24.11 15.65
CA LYS A 339 8.16 23.65 14.46
C LYS A 339 9.02 23.75 13.21
N MET A 340 8.80 22.85 12.24
CA MET A 340 9.43 22.90 10.92
C MET A 340 9.24 24.27 10.28
N ARG A 341 10.27 24.75 9.56
CA ARG A 341 10.29 26.08 8.95
C ARG A 341 9.29 26.21 7.81
N THR A 342 9.15 25.16 7.00
CA THR A 342 8.29 25.15 5.82
C THR A 342 7.23 24.05 5.96
N PRO A 343 6.03 24.35 6.48
CA PRO A 343 4.88 23.45 6.39
C PRO A 343 4.32 23.45 4.97
N LEU A 344 3.99 22.27 4.46
CA LEU A 344 3.48 22.02 3.10
C LEU A 344 2.31 21.06 3.21
N PHE A 345 1.26 21.28 2.42
CA PHE A 345 0.10 20.41 2.35
C PHE A 345 0.08 19.66 1.02
N VAL A 346 -0.13 18.35 1.08
CA VAL A 346 -0.37 17.53 -0.12
C VAL A 346 -1.75 17.86 -0.67
N LYS A 347 -1.82 18.19 -1.96
CA LYS A 347 -3.09 18.39 -2.66
C LYS A 347 -3.75 17.07 -3.04
N GLU A 348 -5.05 17.14 -3.28
CA GLU A 348 -5.84 16.11 -3.96
C GLU A 348 -5.27 15.77 -5.33
N PHE A 349 -5.48 14.52 -5.77
CA PHE A 349 -5.17 14.13 -7.14
C PHE A 349 -6.05 14.89 -8.14
N ASN A 350 -5.39 15.67 -8.99
CA ASN A 350 -6.01 16.29 -10.14
C ASN A 350 -6.33 15.24 -11.23
N VAL A 351 -7.04 15.65 -12.28
CA VAL A 351 -7.47 14.78 -13.38
C VAL A 351 -6.28 14.05 -14.02
N GLU A 352 -5.18 14.77 -14.29
CA GLU A 352 -3.99 14.20 -14.93
C GLU A 352 -3.29 13.16 -14.03
N GLN A 353 -3.19 13.44 -12.73
CA GLN A 353 -2.61 12.53 -11.74
C GLN A 353 -3.44 11.24 -11.63
N ARG A 354 -4.77 11.34 -11.61
CA ARG A 354 -5.66 10.16 -11.62
C ARG A 354 -5.50 9.33 -12.87
N GLN A 355 -5.54 9.95 -14.04
CA GLN A 355 -5.35 9.28 -15.33
C GLN A 355 -4.01 8.56 -15.38
N ARG A 356 -2.93 9.25 -14.99
CA ARG A 356 -1.59 8.68 -14.96
C ARG A 356 -1.50 7.50 -14.01
N PHE A 357 -2.05 7.61 -12.81
CA PHE A 357 -2.06 6.53 -11.83
C PHE A 357 -2.76 5.28 -12.41
N VAL A 358 -3.99 5.43 -12.91
CA VAL A 358 -4.80 4.31 -13.43
C VAL A 358 -4.10 3.63 -14.62
N GLN A 359 -3.56 4.43 -15.55
CA GLN A 359 -2.84 3.90 -16.71
C GLN A 359 -1.58 3.12 -16.31
N GLN A 360 -0.74 3.69 -15.45
CA GLN A 360 0.47 3.04 -14.97
C GLN A 360 0.16 1.77 -14.18
N TRP A 361 -0.89 1.82 -13.35
CA TRP A 361 -1.37 0.70 -12.57
C TRP A 361 -1.79 -0.46 -13.48
N TYR A 362 -2.67 -0.23 -14.46
CA TYR A 362 -3.10 -1.28 -15.39
C TYR A 362 -1.96 -1.81 -16.25
N GLN A 363 -1.08 -0.94 -16.75
CA GLN A 363 0.11 -1.38 -17.50
C GLN A 363 0.97 -2.32 -16.67
N CYS A 364 1.18 -2.00 -15.39
CA CYS A 364 1.95 -2.86 -14.51
C CYS A 364 1.23 -4.20 -14.27
N GLN A 365 -0.07 -4.14 -13.97
CA GLN A 365 -0.88 -5.30 -13.67
C GLN A 365 -0.99 -6.29 -14.84
N GLU A 366 -1.27 -5.82 -16.07
CA GLU A 366 -1.34 -6.71 -17.23
C GLU A 366 0.02 -7.31 -17.59
N ARG A 367 1.08 -6.52 -17.49
CA ARG A 367 2.43 -7.01 -17.73
C ARG A 367 2.82 -8.11 -16.73
N TYR A 368 2.52 -7.93 -15.44
CA TYR A 368 2.81 -8.94 -14.41
C TYR A 368 1.93 -10.18 -14.56
N ALA A 369 0.64 -10.03 -14.90
CA ALA A 369 -0.26 -11.13 -15.19
C ALA A 369 0.20 -12.00 -16.39
N ARG A 370 1.06 -11.47 -17.25
CA ARG A 370 1.65 -12.15 -18.42
C ARG A 370 3.14 -12.42 -18.26
N GLY A 371 3.63 -12.59 -17.03
CA GLY A 371 5.01 -12.99 -16.75
C GLY A 371 6.06 -11.94 -17.13
N GLY A 372 5.70 -10.66 -17.10
CA GLY A 372 6.57 -9.55 -17.46
C GLY A 372 6.51 -9.14 -18.94
N ARG A 373 5.69 -9.81 -19.76
CA ARG A 373 5.58 -9.52 -21.20
C ARG A 373 5.02 -8.13 -21.47
N ASN A 374 5.72 -7.35 -22.31
CA ASN A 374 5.33 -5.99 -22.69
C ASN A 374 5.11 -5.88 -24.22
N THR A 375 4.17 -6.65 -24.75
CA THR A 375 3.82 -6.66 -26.17
C THR A 375 2.62 -5.73 -26.48
N PRO A 376 2.40 -5.34 -27.74
CA PRO A 376 1.31 -4.41 -28.10
C PRO A 376 -0.08 -4.88 -27.64
N ASP A 377 -0.36 -6.18 -27.65
CA ASP A 377 -1.60 -6.77 -27.14
C ASP A 377 -1.79 -6.54 -25.63
N VAL A 378 -0.73 -6.70 -24.83
CA VAL A 378 -0.75 -6.43 -23.38
C VAL A 378 -0.98 -4.94 -23.11
N GLN A 379 -0.33 -4.07 -23.89
CA GLN A 379 -0.51 -2.62 -23.77
C GLN A 379 -1.92 -2.18 -24.15
N GLN A 380 -2.50 -2.77 -25.21
CA GLN A 380 -3.85 -2.49 -25.66
C GLN A 380 -4.89 -2.93 -24.62
N GLU A 381 -4.72 -4.11 -24.02
CA GLU A 381 -5.56 -4.61 -22.93
C GLU A 381 -5.50 -3.67 -21.71
N ALA A 382 -4.30 -3.27 -21.30
CA ALA A 382 -4.10 -2.34 -20.19
C ALA A 382 -4.76 -0.97 -20.47
N GLN A 383 -4.62 -0.44 -21.69
CA GLN A 383 -5.24 0.81 -22.10
C GLN A 383 -6.77 0.72 -22.12
N ARG A 384 -7.33 -0.39 -22.61
CA ARG A 384 -8.77 -0.63 -22.60
C ARG A 384 -9.33 -0.62 -21.19
N ASN A 385 -8.74 -1.41 -20.29
CA ASN A 385 -9.22 -1.54 -18.91
C ASN A 385 -9.04 -0.23 -18.12
N ALA A 386 -7.95 0.51 -18.38
CA ALA A 386 -7.74 1.84 -17.80
C ALA A 386 -8.77 2.86 -18.31
N ALA A 387 -9.06 2.86 -19.61
CA ALA A 387 -10.04 3.77 -20.21
C ALA A 387 -11.46 3.50 -19.69
N GLU A 388 -11.85 2.23 -19.59
CA GLU A 388 -13.13 1.80 -19.02
C GLU A 388 -13.28 2.29 -17.57
N LEU A 389 -12.26 2.08 -16.74
CA LEU A 389 -12.29 2.54 -15.35
C LEU A 389 -12.38 4.07 -15.25
N LEU A 390 -11.56 4.79 -16.03
CA LEU A 390 -11.55 6.25 -16.01
C LEU A 390 -12.89 6.82 -16.48
N GLN A 391 -13.53 6.21 -17.48
CA GLN A 391 -14.88 6.57 -17.90
C GLN A 391 -15.88 6.41 -16.74
N GLN A 392 -15.87 5.26 -16.06
CA GLN A 392 -16.78 5.04 -14.92
C GLN A 392 -16.54 6.01 -13.75
N ILE A 393 -15.28 6.41 -13.51
CA ILE A 393 -14.93 7.40 -12.48
C ILE A 393 -15.45 8.78 -12.88
N GLU A 394 -15.24 9.24 -14.12
CA GLU A 394 -15.61 10.60 -14.53
C GLU A 394 -17.13 10.78 -14.74
N GLU A 395 -17.85 9.70 -15.08
CA GLU A 395 -19.32 9.71 -15.18
C GLU A 395 -20.03 9.82 -13.83
N ARG A 396 -19.31 9.65 -12.70
CA ARG A 396 -19.91 9.57 -11.36
C ARG A 396 -19.20 10.47 -10.36
N SER A 397 -19.91 11.47 -9.86
CA SER A 397 -19.40 12.45 -8.90
C SER A 397 -18.75 11.79 -7.68
N GLU A 398 -19.39 10.77 -7.12
CA GLU A 398 -18.98 10.14 -5.87
C GLU A 398 -17.65 9.39 -6.06
N LEU A 399 -17.53 8.62 -7.15
CA LEU A 399 -16.28 7.92 -7.46
C LEU A 399 -15.16 8.90 -7.80
N ARG A 400 -15.49 9.98 -8.52
CA ARG A 400 -14.54 11.04 -8.86
C ARG A 400 -14.00 11.74 -7.62
N ASP A 401 -14.87 12.03 -6.65
CA ASP A 401 -14.48 12.69 -5.39
C ASP A 401 -13.64 11.75 -4.52
N MET A 402 -13.99 10.46 -4.42
CA MET A 402 -13.13 9.47 -3.76
C MET A 402 -11.77 9.30 -4.44
N ALA A 403 -11.75 9.30 -5.78
CA ALA A 403 -10.55 9.11 -6.59
C ALA A 403 -9.53 10.26 -6.47
N LYS A 404 -9.89 11.38 -5.84
CA LYS A 404 -8.95 12.43 -5.42
C LYS A 404 -7.97 11.94 -4.35
N ASN A 405 -8.35 10.91 -3.57
CA ASN A 405 -7.49 10.23 -2.62
C ASN A 405 -6.77 9.04 -3.31
N PRO A 406 -5.43 9.04 -3.40
CA PRO A 406 -4.66 7.99 -4.05
C PRO A 406 -4.92 6.57 -3.51
N LEU A 407 -5.16 6.43 -2.20
CA LEU A 407 -5.47 5.13 -1.61
C LEU A 407 -6.82 4.61 -2.09
N LEU A 408 -7.85 5.46 -2.09
CA LEU A 408 -9.19 5.09 -2.55
C LEU A 408 -9.19 4.82 -4.06
N LEU A 409 -8.45 5.60 -4.84
CA LEU A 409 -8.25 5.33 -6.28
C LEU A 409 -7.59 3.96 -6.50
N ASN A 410 -6.58 3.60 -5.71
CA ASN A 410 -5.98 2.27 -5.76
C ASN A 410 -7.00 1.17 -5.42
N MET A 411 -7.85 1.38 -4.42
CA MET A 411 -8.91 0.42 -4.08
C MET A 411 -9.93 0.27 -5.20
N ILE A 412 -10.38 1.37 -5.80
CA ILE A 412 -11.28 1.38 -6.95
C ILE A 412 -10.66 0.61 -8.13
N ALA A 413 -9.39 0.84 -8.45
CA ALA A 413 -8.68 0.14 -9.51
C ALA A 413 -8.52 -1.37 -9.22
N THR A 414 -8.14 -1.71 -7.98
CA THR A 414 -8.08 -3.10 -7.51
C THR A 414 -9.44 -3.79 -7.65
N PHE A 415 -10.50 -3.15 -7.17
CA PHE A 415 -11.86 -3.70 -7.21
C PHE A 415 -12.33 -3.92 -8.66
N HIS A 416 -12.15 -2.93 -9.53
CA HIS A 416 -12.50 -3.03 -10.94
C HIS A 416 -11.77 -4.19 -11.65
N ARG A 417 -10.48 -4.40 -11.34
CA ARG A 417 -9.74 -5.55 -11.88
C ARG A 417 -10.20 -6.89 -11.32
N THR A 418 -10.55 -6.96 -10.03
CA THR A 418 -11.01 -8.21 -9.40
C THR A 418 -12.34 -8.70 -9.96
N TYR A 419 -13.18 -7.79 -10.47
CA TYR A 419 -14.49 -8.13 -11.05
C TYR A 419 -14.62 -7.61 -12.50
N PRO A 420 -13.97 -8.26 -13.49
CA PRO A 420 -14.04 -7.84 -14.89
C PRO A 420 -15.48 -7.82 -15.41
N GLY A 421 -15.86 -6.76 -16.12
CA GLY A 421 -17.21 -6.59 -16.69
C GLY A 421 -18.31 -6.23 -15.70
N ALA A 422 -17.99 -6.06 -14.41
CA ALA A 422 -18.91 -5.49 -13.45
C ALA A 422 -18.87 -3.95 -13.54
N GLU A 423 -19.98 -3.33 -13.95
CA GLU A 423 -20.15 -1.90 -13.73
C GLU A 423 -20.03 -1.64 -12.21
N LEU A 424 -19.26 -0.63 -11.82
CA LEU A 424 -19.09 -0.27 -10.41
C LEU A 424 -20.39 0.00 -9.60
N PRO A 425 -21.60 0.32 -10.14
CA PRO A 425 -22.81 0.50 -9.32
C PRO A 425 -23.24 -0.79 -8.62
N LYS A 426 -23.18 -1.93 -9.32
CA LYS A 426 -23.75 -3.20 -8.83
C LYS A 426 -23.06 -3.74 -7.59
N ARG A 427 -21.88 -3.23 -7.25
CA ARG A 427 -21.08 -3.69 -6.12
C ARG A 427 -20.54 -2.55 -5.28
N ARG A 428 -21.22 -1.40 -5.27
CA ARG A 428 -20.84 -0.26 -4.40
C ARG A 428 -20.80 -0.66 -2.93
N GLY A 429 -21.80 -1.42 -2.47
CA GLY A 429 -21.81 -1.96 -1.11
C GLY A 429 -20.55 -2.76 -0.77
N GLU A 430 -20.08 -3.62 -1.69
CA GLU A 430 -18.85 -4.42 -1.52
C GLU A 430 -17.60 -3.52 -1.49
N LEU A 431 -17.51 -2.52 -2.38
CA LEU A 431 -16.39 -1.57 -2.38
C LEU A 431 -16.32 -0.77 -1.08
N TYR A 432 -17.45 -0.26 -0.58
CA TYR A 432 -17.47 0.49 0.68
C TYR A 432 -17.18 -0.40 1.89
N GLN A 433 -17.66 -1.64 1.88
CA GLN A 433 -17.31 -2.64 2.90
C GLN A 433 -15.80 -2.88 2.91
N ASP A 434 -15.19 -3.09 1.73
CA ASP A 434 -13.75 -3.26 1.59
C ASP A 434 -12.96 -2.07 2.15
N ILE A 435 -13.42 -0.84 1.88
CA ILE A 435 -12.80 0.37 2.41
C ILE A 435 -12.95 0.47 3.93
N CYS A 436 -14.13 0.18 4.47
CA CYS A 436 -14.37 0.20 5.92
C CYS A 436 -13.49 -0.83 6.63
N THR A 437 -13.44 -2.07 6.13
CA THR A 437 -12.57 -3.13 6.65
C THR A 437 -11.10 -2.72 6.61
N LEU A 438 -10.63 -2.15 5.50
CA LEU A 438 -9.26 -1.65 5.37
C LEU A 438 -8.94 -0.60 6.45
N GLN A 439 -9.82 0.38 6.64
CA GLN A 439 -9.58 1.52 7.54
C GLN A 439 -9.77 1.18 9.01
N LEU A 440 -10.70 0.27 9.34
CA LEU A 440 -11.04 -0.09 10.72
C LEU A 440 -10.27 -1.30 11.24
N ARG A 441 -9.75 -2.19 10.38
CA ARG A 441 -8.99 -3.37 10.81
C ARG A 441 -7.58 -3.38 10.24
N ASN A 442 -7.47 -3.50 8.93
CA ASN A 442 -6.23 -3.98 8.33
C ASN A 442 -5.09 -2.97 8.44
N ARG A 443 -5.38 -1.66 8.30
CA ARG A 443 -4.37 -0.59 8.44
C ARG A 443 -3.88 -0.39 9.87
N PRO A 444 -4.77 -0.24 10.87
CA PRO A 444 -4.35 -0.22 12.27
C PRO A 444 -3.47 -1.41 12.63
N SER A 445 -3.88 -2.63 12.26
CA SER A 445 -3.10 -3.85 12.51
C SER A 445 -1.75 -3.82 11.80
N ALA A 446 -1.68 -3.40 10.53
CA ALA A 446 -0.42 -3.28 9.79
C ALA A 446 0.54 -2.24 10.38
N LYS A 447 0.02 -1.25 11.11
CA LYS A 447 0.80 -0.24 11.83
C LYS A 447 1.14 -0.64 13.27
N ASN A 448 0.79 -1.86 13.70
CA ASN A 448 0.89 -2.32 15.09
C ASN A 448 0.21 -1.35 16.07
N ILE A 449 -0.94 -0.81 15.67
CA ILE A 449 -1.79 0.02 16.52
C ILE A 449 -2.88 -0.88 17.07
N GLU A 450 -2.84 -1.15 18.37
CA GLU A 450 -3.90 -1.85 19.09
C GLU A 450 -5.10 -0.90 19.24
N LEU A 451 -6.27 -1.37 18.79
CA LEU A 451 -7.51 -0.59 18.84
C LEU A 451 -8.36 -1.01 20.04
N LEU A 452 -9.13 -0.06 20.58
CA LEU A 452 -9.85 -0.20 21.85
C LEU A 452 -11.00 -1.23 21.80
N LEU A 453 -11.50 -1.52 20.60
CA LEU A 453 -12.70 -2.31 20.35
C LEU A 453 -12.45 -3.27 19.18
N GLU A 454 -13.26 -4.33 19.09
CA GLU A 454 -13.23 -5.27 17.97
C GLU A 454 -13.81 -4.64 16.68
N LEU A 455 -13.61 -5.28 15.52
CA LEU A 455 -14.00 -4.67 14.22
C LEU A 455 -15.49 -4.35 14.17
N ALA A 456 -16.33 -5.31 14.53
CA ALA A 456 -17.78 -5.16 14.50
C ALA A 456 -18.23 -3.98 15.40
N GLU A 457 -17.76 -3.93 16.64
CA GLU A 457 -18.11 -2.90 17.62
C GLU A 457 -17.71 -1.49 17.17
N ARG A 458 -16.53 -1.34 16.55
CA ARG A 458 -16.08 -0.05 16.01
C ARG A 458 -16.96 0.40 14.86
N GLN A 459 -17.29 -0.53 13.95
CA GLN A 459 -18.13 -0.21 12.82
C GLN A 459 -19.55 0.14 13.29
N GLU A 460 -20.10 -0.62 14.24
CA GLU A 460 -21.41 -0.36 14.84
C GLU A 460 -21.49 1.02 15.50
N ALA A 461 -20.45 1.43 16.23
CA ALA A 461 -20.40 2.78 16.82
C ALA A 461 -20.46 3.88 15.75
N LEU A 462 -19.77 3.70 14.62
CA LEU A 462 -19.81 4.66 13.50
C LEU A 462 -21.12 4.60 12.70
N GLN A 463 -21.71 3.41 12.58
CA GLN A 463 -23.02 3.18 11.96
C GLN A 463 -24.13 3.94 12.70
N VAL A 464 -24.13 3.89 14.04
CA VAL A 464 -25.08 4.64 14.87
C VAL A 464 -24.94 6.14 14.64
N VAL A 465 -23.71 6.66 14.66
CA VAL A 465 -23.44 8.08 14.40
C VAL A 465 -23.89 8.48 13.00
N ALA A 466 -23.57 7.68 11.99
CA ALA A 466 -23.95 7.93 10.60
C ALA A 466 -25.48 7.99 10.42
N LEU A 467 -26.22 7.03 11.00
CA LEU A 467 -27.67 7.00 10.89
C LEU A 467 -28.32 8.22 11.55
N GLU A 468 -27.86 8.61 12.74
CA GLU A 468 -28.36 9.80 13.44
C GLU A 468 -28.09 11.07 12.62
N MET A 469 -26.88 11.23 12.08
CA MET A 469 -26.54 12.37 11.23
C MET A 469 -27.39 12.41 9.95
N MET A 470 -27.68 11.25 9.34
CA MET A 470 -28.59 11.16 8.19
C MET A 470 -30.01 11.61 8.54
N GLN A 471 -30.57 11.15 9.67
CA GLN A 471 -31.91 11.53 10.13
C GLN A 471 -32.04 13.02 10.46
N ARG A 472 -30.95 13.63 10.94
CA ARG A 472 -30.90 15.05 11.28
C ARG A 472 -30.45 15.95 10.12
N HIS A 473 -30.16 15.41 8.94
CA HIS A 473 -29.61 16.13 7.79
C HIS A 473 -28.31 16.89 8.12
N LEU A 474 -27.40 16.23 8.83
CA LEU A 474 -26.13 16.79 9.25
C LEU A 474 -24.98 16.21 8.44
N GLU A 475 -24.15 17.09 7.86
CA GLU A 475 -22.81 16.72 7.37
C GLU A 475 -21.77 16.81 8.50
N ARG A 476 -22.03 17.68 9.49
CA ARG A 476 -21.15 17.94 10.64
C ARG A 476 -21.91 17.78 11.95
N ILE A 477 -21.21 17.29 12.97
CA ILE A 477 -21.72 17.11 14.32
C ILE A 477 -20.75 17.72 15.33
N SER A 478 -21.29 18.42 16.33
CA SER A 478 -20.47 18.98 17.40
C SER A 478 -19.83 17.86 18.25
N GLN A 479 -18.69 18.15 18.86
CA GLN A 479 -18.02 17.19 19.74
C GLN A 479 -18.95 16.68 20.86
N GLU A 480 -19.71 17.57 21.49
CA GLU A 480 -20.57 17.24 22.63
C GLU A 480 -21.67 16.26 22.23
N GLU A 481 -22.34 16.52 21.11
CA GLU A 481 -23.39 15.64 20.59
C GLU A 481 -22.81 14.29 20.17
N LEU A 482 -21.68 14.29 19.47
CA LEU A 482 -21.02 13.06 19.04
C LEU A 482 -20.63 12.18 20.23
N LEU A 483 -20.04 12.77 21.28
CA LEU A 483 -19.71 12.04 22.50
C LEU A 483 -20.94 11.48 23.19
N THR A 484 -22.07 12.20 23.15
CA THR A 484 -23.35 11.72 23.72
C THR A 484 -23.90 10.51 22.96
N LEU A 485 -23.85 10.54 21.62
CA LEU A 485 -24.25 9.40 20.78
C LEU A 485 -23.37 8.18 21.04
N LEU A 486 -22.04 8.38 21.04
CA LEU A 486 -21.07 7.32 21.31
C LEU A 486 -21.22 6.76 22.73
N GLN A 487 -21.47 7.60 23.73
CA GLN A 487 -21.71 7.15 25.11
C GLN A 487 -22.85 6.15 25.17
N THR A 488 -23.96 6.46 24.51
CA THR A 488 -25.16 5.59 24.50
C THR A 488 -24.84 4.19 23.98
N HIS A 489 -23.95 4.08 22.98
CA HIS A 489 -23.55 2.80 22.38
C HIS A 489 -22.44 2.09 23.17
N LEU A 490 -21.43 2.83 23.67
CA LEU A 490 -20.20 2.25 24.24
C LEU A 490 -20.31 1.84 25.72
N THR A 491 -21.30 2.34 26.45
CA THR A 491 -21.42 2.10 27.91
C THR A 491 -21.61 0.61 28.27
N ASN A 492 -22.13 -0.21 27.35
CA ASN A 492 -22.41 -1.62 27.60
C ASN A 492 -21.23 -2.56 27.25
N GLN A 493 -20.08 -2.01 26.82
CA GLN A 493 -18.91 -2.80 26.45
C GLN A 493 -18.14 -3.28 27.68
N ASN A 494 -17.51 -4.46 27.57
CA ASN A 494 -16.66 -5.03 28.62
C ASN A 494 -15.27 -5.37 28.07
N PRO A 495 -14.21 -4.62 28.41
CA PRO A 495 -14.16 -3.51 29.36
C PRO A 495 -14.85 -2.22 28.85
N PRO A 496 -15.31 -1.33 29.76
CA PRO A 496 -15.94 -0.08 29.36
C PRO A 496 -14.94 0.86 28.68
N VAL A 497 -15.30 1.36 27.50
CA VAL A 497 -14.48 2.29 26.71
C VAL A 497 -15.03 3.70 26.85
N GLN A 498 -14.16 4.65 27.17
CA GLN A 498 -14.52 6.07 27.23
C GLN A 498 -14.77 6.62 25.82
N PRO A 499 -15.93 7.25 25.52
CA PRO A 499 -16.24 7.74 24.18
C PRO A 499 -15.21 8.71 23.61
N ARG A 500 -14.62 9.55 24.46
CA ARG A 500 -13.56 10.46 24.04
C ARG A 500 -12.31 9.71 23.54
N GLN A 501 -11.91 8.66 24.25
CA GLN A 501 -10.77 7.83 23.85
C GLN A 501 -11.04 7.09 22.54
N PHE A 502 -12.26 6.56 22.37
CA PHE A 502 -12.68 5.95 21.11
C PHE A 502 -12.67 6.96 19.96
N LEU A 503 -13.27 8.14 20.15
CA LEU A 503 -13.34 9.20 19.14
C LEU A 503 -11.93 9.65 18.72
N ASP A 504 -11.06 9.92 19.69
CA ASP A 504 -9.68 10.31 19.43
C ASP A 504 -8.95 9.22 18.63
N GLN A 505 -9.18 7.94 18.95
CA GLN A 505 -8.59 6.83 18.21
C GLN A 505 -9.13 6.70 16.78
N ILE A 506 -10.45 6.82 16.57
CA ILE A 506 -11.05 6.79 15.23
C ILE A 506 -10.52 7.95 14.37
N VAL A 507 -10.47 9.17 14.88
CA VAL A 507 -10.04 10.34 14.11
C VAL A 507 -8.54 10.31 13.82
N GLN A 508 -7.73 9.83 14.77
CA GLN A 508 -6.27 9.78 14.62
C GLN A 508 -5.82 8.58 13.77
N VAL A 509 -6.52 7.45 13.85
CA VAL A 509 -6.11 6.20 13.21
C VAL A 509 -6.95 5.89 11.98
N SER A 510 -8.27 5.76 12.14
CA SER A 510 -9.17 5.55 11.01
C SER A 510 -9.24 6.82 10.16
N GLU A 511 -9.61 6.69 8.89
CA GLU A 511 -9.74 7.82 7.97
C GLU A 511 -11.20 8.00 7.56
N LEU A 512 -12.12 7.51 8.40
CA LEU A 512 -13.55 7.58 8.14
C LEU A 512 -14.19 8.80 8.79
N LEU A 513 -13.63 9.34 9.87
CA LEU A 513 -14.08 10.55 10.55
C LEU A 513 -12.94 11.56 10.65
N VAL A 514 -13.23 12.83 10.38
CA VAL A 514 -12.26 13.94 10.44
C VAL A 514 -12.79 15.06 11.32
N GLU A 515 -11.87 15.77 11.98
CA GLU A 515 -12.17 16.93 12.81
C GLU A 515 -11.90 18.21 12.01
N GLN A 516 -12.91 19.07 11.89
CA GLN A 516 -12.85 20.40 11.28
C GLN A 516 -13.42 21.44 12.24
N GLU A 517 -12.63 22.46 12.59
CA GLU A 517 -13.13 23.62 13.38
C GLU A 517 -13.90 23.24 14.66
N GLU A 518 -13.46 22.20 15.38
CA GLU A 518 -14.11 21.67 16.61
C GLU A 518 -15.41 20.88 16.36
N GLU A 519 -15.79 20.67 15.11
CA GLU A 519 -16.83 19.75 14.66
C GLU A 519 -16.23 18.50 13.99
N TYR A 520 -17.05 17.48 13.80
CA TYR A 520 -16.67 16.23 13.17
C TYR A 520 -17.56 15.93 11.97
N GLU A 521 -16.97 15.43 10.92
CA GLU A 521 -17.66 14.96 9.71
C GLU A 521 -17.04 13.65 9.24
N PHE A 522 -17.80 12.85 8.48
CA PHE A 522 -17.21 11.72 7.77
C PHE A 522 -16.26 12.24 6.69
N ALA A 523 -15.14 11.54 6.47
CA ALA A 523 -14.13 11.95 5.49
C ALA A 523 -14.67 12.07 4.06
N HIS A 524 -15.81 11.42 3.80
CA HIS A 524 -16.62 11.59 2.61
C HIS A 524 -18.08 11.27 2.95
N LEU A 525 -19.04 12.02 2.41
CA LEU A 525 -20.47 11.81 2.66
C LEU A 525 -20.91 10.38 2.33
N SER A 526 -20.33 9.76 1.30
CA SER A 526 -20.68 8.38 0.93
C SER A 526 -20.34 7.34 2.01
N PHE A 527 -19.40 7.61 2.91
CA PHE A 527 -19.16 6.74 4.07
C PHE A 527 -20.28 6.88 5.11
N GLN A 528 -20.76 8.11 5.34
CA GLN A 528 -21.94 8.35 6.17
C GLN A 528 -23.15 7.63 5.59
N GLU A 529 -23.40 7.78 4.28
CA GLU A 529 -24.52 7.14 3.59
C GLU A 529 -24.44 5.60 3.67
N TYR A 530 -23.25 5.03 3.47
CA TYR A 530 -23.00 3.59 3.56
C TYR A 530 -23.18 3.05 4.99
N LEU A 531 -22.59 3.70 5.97
CA LEU A 531 -22.66 3.27 7.36
C LEU A 531 -24.09 3.41 7.90
N ALA A 532 -24.84 4.45 7.50
CA ALA A 532 -26.26 4.56 7.79
C ALA A 532 -27.07 3.41 7.17
N ALA A 533 -26.80 3.06 5.90
CA ALA A 533 -27.43 1.92 5.23
C ALA A 533 -27.11 0.59 5.93
N ALA A 534 -25.86 0.39 6.35
CA ALA A 534 -25.44 -0.78 7.11
C ALA A 534 -26.13 -0.86 8.48
N GLU A 535 -26.35 0.28 9.15
CA GLU A 535 -27.07 0.35 10.41
C GLU A 535 -28.55 -0.05 10.27
N ILE A 536 -29.21 0.50 9.24
CA ILE A 536 -30.62 0.17 8.95
C ILE A 536 -30.79 -1.32 8.68
N LYS A 537 -29.84 -1.93 7.94
CA LYS A 537 -29.80 -3.38 7.72
C LYS A 537 -29.62 -4.14 9.04
N ARG A 538 -28.66 -3.73 9.88
CA ARG A 538 -28.36 -4.37 11.17
C ARG A 538 -29.56 -4.34 12.11
N LEU A 539 -30.23 -3.20 12.21
CA LEU A 539 -31.43 -3.00 13.03
C LEU A 539 -32.69 -3.62 12.42
N LYS A 540 -32.64 -4.08 11.17
CA LYS A 540 -33.79 -4.56 10.38
C LYS A 540 -34.93 -3.51 10.30
N GLN A 541 -34.56 -2.23 10.18
CA GLN A 541 -35.47 -1.08 10.18
C GLN A 541 -35.69 -0.49 8.78
N GLU A 542 -35.90 -1.35 7.77
CA GLU A 542 -36.11 -0.92 6.37
C GLU A 542 -37.22 0.14 6.22
N SER A 543 -38.26 0.05 7.05
CA SER A 543 -39.41 0.96 7.01
C SER A 543 -39.07 2.43 7.22
N LEU A 544 -37.92 2.74 7.84
CA LEU A 544 -37.43 4.11 7.96
C LEU A 544 -37.27 4.76 6.58
N LEU A 545 -36.77 4.00 5.60
CA LEU A 545 -36.48 4.47 4.25
C LEU A 545 -37.74 4.85 3.47
N TYR A 546 -38.90 4.29 3.82
CA TYR A 546 -40.14 4.48 3.05
C TYR A 546 -40.63 5.92 3.09
N SER A 547 -40.30 6.67 4.14
CA SER A 547 -40.65 8.09 4.25
C SER A 547 -39.73 9.03 3.48
N HIS A 548 -38.62 8.51 2.93
CA HIS A 548 -37.55 9.30 2.32
C HIS A 548 -37.34 9.00 0.83
N PHE A 549 -38.27 8.31 0.14
CA PHE A 549 -38.09 7.94 -1.26
C PHE A 549 -37.94 9.14 -2.23
N ASN A 550 -38.55 10.28 -1.90
CA ASN A 550 -38.46 11.51 -2.70
C ASN A 550 -37.42 12.50 -2.15
N ASP A 551 -36.63 12.08 -1.16
CA ASP A 551 -35.60 12.89 -0.54
C ASP A 551 -34.24 12.64 -1.20
N ALA A 552 -33.70 13.67 -1.85
CA ALA A 552 -32.39 13.59 -2.50
C ALA A 552 -31.26 13.24 -1.52
N TRP A 553 -31.38 13.66 -0.26
CA TRP A 553 -30.39 13.37 0.79
C TRP A 553 -30.28 11.87 1.09
N TRP A 554 -31.42 11.16 1.06
CA TRP A 554 -31.47 9.72 1.37
C TRP A 554 -31.25 8.82 0.18
N ARG A 555 -31.29 9.36 -1.05
CA ARG A 555 -31.25 8.58 -2.29
C ARG A 555 -30.07 7.60 -2.31
N SER A 556 -28.85 8.07 -2.03
CA SER A 556 -27.66 7.20 -2.01
C SER A 556 -27.71 6.14 -0.92
N THR A 557 -28.15 6.49 0.29
CA THR A 557 -28.33 5.54 1.40
C THR A 557 -29.33 4.44 1.04
N ILE A 558 -30.43 4.78 0.36
CA ILE A 558 -31.43 3.81 -0.10
C ILE A 558 -30.82 2.85 -1.13
N LEU A 559 -30.06 3.37 -2.10
CA LEU A 559 -29.36 2.54 -3.09
C LEU A 559 -28.32 1.63 -2.45
N LEU A 560 -27.52 2.16 -1.52
CA LEU A 560 -26.53 1.37 -0.78
C LEU A 560 -27.19 0.30 0.07
N TYR A 561 -28.30 0.62 0.74
CA TYR A 561 -29.10 -0.37 1.47
C TYR A 561 -29.59 -1.49 0.53
N ALA A 562 -30.06 -1.14 -0.68
CA ALA A 562 -30.48 -2.13 -1.68
C ALA A 562 -29.35 -3.03 -2.20
N SER A 563 -28.09 -2.60 -2.09
CA SER A 563 -26.92 -3.44 -2.36
C SER A 563 -26.57 -4.37 -1.19
N LEU A 564 -26.86 -3.95 0.05
CA LEU A 564 -26.51 -4.67 1.27
C LEU A 564 -27.55 -5.71 1.69
N ALA A 565 -28.84 -5.44 1.46
CA ALA A 565 -29.98 -6.29 1.82
C ALA A 565 -30.75 -6.72 0.56
N ASN A 566 -31.72 -7.64 0.71
CA ASN A 566 -32.64 -7.95 -0.39
C ASN A 566 -33.71 -6.84 -0.47
N PRO A 567 -33.75 -6.02 -1.53
CA PRO A 567 -34.60 -4.82 -1.58
C PRO A 567 -35.99 -5.10 -2.14
N THR A 568 -36.46 -6.36 -2.13
CA THR A 568 -37.77 -6.74 -2.69
C THR A 568 -38.90 -5.87 -2.13
N ASN A 569 -38.99 -5.75 -0.80
CA ASN A 569 -40.02 -4.96 -0.12
C ASN A 569 -39.84 -3.46 -0.38
N LEU A 570 -38.60 -2.97 -0.28
CA LEU A 570 -38.22 -1.58 -0.59
C LEU A 570 -38.67 -1.15 -1.99
N ILE A 571 -38.43 -1.98 -3.01
CA ILE A 571 -38.81 -1.71 -4.41
C ILE A 571 -40.33 -1.69 -4.56
N GLN A 572 -41.04 -2.65 -3.97
CA GLN A 572 -42.50 -2.67 -3.98
C GLN A 572 -43.09 -1.41 -3.35
N GLN A 573 -42.57 -1.00 -2.18
CA GLN A 573 -43.00 0.21 -1.50
C GLN A 573 -42.69 1.48 -2.31
N ALA A 574 -41.52 1.55 -2.95
CA ALA A 574 -41.17 2.66 -3.82
C ALA A 574 -42.13 2.77 -5.02
N CYS A 575 -42.50 1.65 -5.65
CA CYS A 575 -43.51 1.63 -6.71
C CYS A 575 -44.88 2.09 -6.22
N GLN A 576 -45.32 1.64 -5.04
CA GLN A 576 -46.61 2.02 -4.45
C GLN A 576 -46.70 3.52 -4.13
N GLN A 577 -45.56 4.17 -3.84
CA GLN A 577 -45.46 5.61 -3.57
C GLN A 577 -45.04 6.43 -4.80
N GLU A 578 -45.18 5.87 -6.01
CA GLU A 578 -44.85 6.53 -7.28
C GLU A 578 -43.37 6.92 -7.45
N ALA A 579 -42.46 6.41 -6.61
CA ALA A 579 -41.01 6.60 -6.71
C ALA A 579 -40.35 5.60 -7.66
N VAL A 580 -40.90 5.46 -8.88
CA VAL A 580 -40.54 4.42 -9.86
C VAL A 580 -39.07 4.51 -10.30
N ASP A 581 -38.53 5.72 -10.47
CA ASP A 581 -37.12 5.90 -10.85
C ASP A 581 -36.15 5.43 -9.76
N LEU A 582 -36.52 5.60 -8.49
CA LEU A 582 -35.75 5.07 -7.37
C LEU A 582 -35.87 3.54 -7.30
N ALA A 583 -37.07 2.99 -7.47
CA ALA A 583 -37.30 1.55 -7.52
C ALA A 583 -36.44 0.88 -8.61
N TYR A 584 -36.39 1.48 -9.80
CA TYR A 584 -35.54 1.02 -10.89
C TYR A 584 -34.04 1.13 -10.56
N ALA A 585 -33.62 2.22 -9.92
CA ALA A 585 -32.23 2.38 -9.51
C ALA A 585 -31.84 1.32 -8.45
N CYS A 586 -32.70 1.01 -7.48
CA CYS A 586 -32.49 -0.07 -6.50
C CYS A 586 -32.35 -1.44 -7.19
N LEU A 587 -33.18 -1.73 -8.19
CA LEU A 587 -33.10 -2.94 -9.01
C LEU A 587 -31.77 -3.04 -9.78
N ARG A 588 -31.27 -1.89 -10.25
CA ARG A 588 -29.99 -1.80 -10.98
C ARG A 588 -28.77 -1.91 -10.07
N GLU A 589 -28.88 -1.50 -8.81
CA GLU A 589 -27.79 -1.49 -7.83
C GLU A 589 -27.60 -2.86 -7.17
N THR A 590 -28.66 -3.64 -7.00
CA THR A 590 -28.60 -4.89 -6.25
C THR A 590 -28.00 -6.05 -7.05
N THR A 591 -27.18 -6.88 -6.38
CA THR A 591 -26.74 -8.19 -6.87
C THR A 591 -27.62 -9.33 -6.35
N LYS A 592 -28.59 -9.01 -5.48
CA LYS A 592 -29.48 -10.00 -4.88
C LYS A 592 -30.56 -10.41 -5.88
N GLN A 593 -31.00 -11.66 -5.81
CA GLN A 593 -32.09 -12.13 -6.65
C GLN A 593 -33.40 -11.46 -6.23
N ILE A 594 -34.07 -10.85 -7.20
CA ILE A 594 -35.39 -10.24 -7.05
C ILE A 594 -36.38 -11.06 -7.87
N ASP A 595 -37.61 -11.18 -7.37
CA ASP A 595 -38.71 -11.80 -8.10
C ASP A 595 -38.84 -11.17 -9.50
N SER A 596 -38.85 -12.01 -10.53
CA SER A 596 -38.93 -11.57 -11.92
C SER A 596 -40.22 -10.80 -12.24
N ALA A 597 -41.30 -11.05 -11.49
CA ALA A 597 -42.54 -10.31 -11.63
C ALA A 597 -42.39 -8.85 -11.18
N ILE A 598 -41.69 -8.62 -10.05
CA ILE A 598 -41.44 -7.27 -9.51
C ILE A 598 -40.46 -6.52 -10.41
N ALA A 599 -39.41 -7.20 -10.88
CA ALA A 599 -38.47 -6.59 -11.83
C ALA A 599 -39.18 -6.17 -13.13
N ALA A 600 -40.03 -7.04 -13.68
CA ALA A 600 -40.81 -6.73 -14.88
C ALA A 600 -41.83 -5.61 -14.64
N GLU A 601 -42.46 -5.56 -13.46
CA GLU A 601 -43.38 -4.48 -13.08
C GLU A 601 -42.67 -3.12 -13.07
N VAL A 602 -41.50 -3.02 -12.43
CA VAL A 602 -40.69 -1.79 -12.39
C VAL A 602 -40.27 -1.35 -13.79
N GLU A 603 -39.85 -2.28 -14.66
CA GLU A 603 -39.49 -1.98 -16.05
C GLU A 603 -40.69 -1.47 -16.86
N VAL A 604 -41.87 -2.05 -16.66
CA VAL A 604 -43.11 -1.60 -17.31
C VAL A 604 -43.53 -0.21 -16.82
N LEU A 605 -43.44 0.04 -15.51
CA LEU A 605 -43.81 1.32 -14.91
C LEU A 605 -42.88 2.46 -15.33
N ARG A 606 -41.59 2.18 -15.58
CA ARG A 606 -40.59 3.16 -16.03
C ARG A 606 -40.64 3.44 -17.53
N SER A 607 -41.17 2.52 -18.33
CA SER A 607 -41.29 2.68 -19.77
C SER A 607 -42.09 3.96 -20.09
N PRO A 608 -41.63 4.85 -21.00
CA PRO A 608 -42.42 6.00 -21.40
C PRO A 608 -43.81 5.55 -21.85
N ARG A 609 -44.88 6.19 -21.34
CA ARG A 609 -46.28 5.86 -21.66
C ARG A 609 -46.66 6.05 -23.14
N GLU A 610 -45.70 6.33 -24.02
CA GLU A 610 -45.87 6.33 -25.47
C GLU A 610 -44.75 5.46 -26.07
N ILE A 611 -45.12 4.53 -26.96
CA ILE A 611 -44.23 3.60 -27.71
C ILE A 611 -43.91 2.25 -27.03
N VAL A 612 -44.90 1.47 -26.56
CA VAL A 612 -44.73 -0.01 -26.42
C VAL A 612 -45.97 -0.75 -26.94
N ALA A 613 -46.44 -0.39 -28.13
CA ALA A 613 -47.38 -1.20 -28.89
C ALA A 613 -46.71 -2.01 -30.02
N SER A 614 -45.38 -1.89 -30.23
CA SER A 614 -44.72 -2.52 -31.40
C SER A 614 -43.46 -3.34 -31.13
N CYS A 615 -42.98 -3.47 -29.89
CA CYS A 615 -41.74 -4.22 -29.62
C CYS A 615 -41.87 -5.16 -28.42
N LYS A 616 -42.66 -6.22 -28.58
CA LYS A 616 -42.37 -7.51 -27.94
C LYS A 616 -41.96 -8.46 -29.06
N VAL A 617 -40.71 -8.91 -29.09
CA VAL A 617 -40.29 -10.29 -29.42
C VAL A 617 -38.77 -10.48 -29.56
N THR A 618 -37.90 -9.47 -29.70
CA THR A 618 -36.49 -9.74 -30.06
C THR A 618 -35.42 -9.73 -28.95
N CYS A 619 -35.63 -9.16 -27.76
CA CYS A 619 -34.51 -8.95 -26.81
C CYS A 619 -34.34 -9.99 -25.69
N VAL A 620 -35.25 -10.96 -25.53
CA VAL A 620 -35.16 -11.95 -24.42
C VAL A 620 -34.01 -12.94 -24.63
N ALA A 621 -33.72 -13.31 -25.89
CA ALA A 621 -32.68 -14.29 -26.21
C ALA A 621 -31.25 -13.79 -25.92
N GLU A 622 -30.96 -12.50 -26.10
CA GLU A 622 -29.61 -11.94 -25.86
C GLU A 622 -29.29 -11.79 -24.37
N ILE A 623 -30.31 -11.50 -23.53
CA ILE A 623 -30.15 -11.40 -22.07
C ILE A 623 -29.90 -12.78 -21.45
N ASP A 624 -30.58 -13.82 -21.91
CA ASP A 624 -30.37 -15.19 -21.43
C ASP A 624 -28.98 -15.72 -21.82
N VAL A 625 -28.48 -15.35 -23.01
CA VAL A 625 -27.10 -15.67 -23.46
C VAL A 625 -26.05 -14.94 -22.62
N LEU A 626 -26.28 -13.69 -22.23
CA LEU A 626 -25.38 -12.95 -21.36
C LEU A 626 -25.42 -13.45 -19.91
N ARG A 627 -26.59 -13.86 -19.40
CA ARG A 627 -26.72 -14.49 -18.08
C ARG A 627 -26.01 -15.83 -18.01
N SER A 628 -26.12 -16.68 -19.04
CA SER A 628 -25.38 -17.94 -19.09
C SER A 628 -23.86 -17.69 -19.16
N GLY A 629 -23.41 -16.72 -19.95
CA GLY A 629 -21.98 -16.37 -20.04
C GLY A 629 -21.38 -15.80 -18.74
N VAL A 630 -22.16 -15.03 -17.96
CA VAL A 630 -21.72 -14.52 -16.64
C VAL A 630 -21.68 -15.64 -15.58
N GLN A 631 -22.60 -16.59 -15.63
CA GLN A 631 -22.54 -17.77 -14.76
C GLN A 631 -21.34 -18.65 -15.08
N ASP A 632 -21.03 -18.86 -16.37
CA ASP A 632 -19.85 -19.62 -16.79
C ASP A 632 -18.55 -19.04 -16.18
N LEU A 633 -18.42 -17.70 -16.12
CA LEU A 633 -17.26 -17.04 -15.50
C LEU A 633 -17.21 -17.19 -13.97
N ARG A 634 -18.35 -17.22 -13.29
CA ARG A 634 -18.41 -17.30 -11.82
C ARG A 634 -17.86 -18.63 -11.29
N TYR A 635 -18.15 -19.73 -11.97
CA TYR A 635 -17.70 -21.06 -11.58
C TYR A 635 -16.38 -21.47 -12.25
N GLN A 636 -15.74 -20.58 -12.99
CA GLN A 636 -14.55 -20.90 -13.77
C GLN A 636 -13.39 -21.43 -12.91
N ASN A 637 -13.18 -20.86 -11.72
CA ASN A 637 -12.15 -21.32 -10.79
C ASN A 637 -12.44 -22.74 -10.28
N LEU A 638 -13.68 -23.00 -9.86
CA LEU A 638 -14.12 -24.33 -9.45
C LEU A 638 -13.96 -25.35 -10.58
N GLU A 639 -14.39 -24.97 -11.79
CA GLU A 639 -14.25 -25.81 -12.98
C GLU A 639 -12.77 -26.16 -13.25
N ASN A 640 -11.86 -25.18 -13.12
CA ASN A 640 -10.43 -25.40 -13.31
C ASN A 640 -9.86 -26.35 -12.23
N PHE A 641 -10.16 -26.13 -10.94
CA PHE A 641 -9.70 -27.02 -9.87
C PHE A 641 -10.22 -28.45 -10.04
N LEU A 642 -11.49 -28.60 -10.38
CA LEU A 642 -12.09 -29.92 -10.63
C LEU A 642 -11.49 -30.61 -11.86
N ARG A 643 -11.25 -29.86 -12.94
CA ARG A 643 -10.62 -30.35 -14.17
C ARG A 643 -9.18 -30.83 -13.92
N ASP A 644 -8.44 -30.10 -13.10
CA ASP A 644 -7.05 -30.40 -12.74
C ASP A 644 -6.94 -31.39 -11.57
N ARG A 645 -8.07 -31.92 -11.07
CA ARG A 645 -8.17 -32.87 -9.95
C ARG A 645 -7.58 -32.34 -8.64
N GLN A 646 -7.59 -31.02 -8.48
CA GLN A 646 -7.27 -30.33 -7.23
C GLN A 646 -8.49 -30.36 -6.31
N TRP A 647 -8.79 -31.54 -5.76
CA TRP A 647 -10.05 -31.80 -5.05
C TRP A 647 -10.21 -30.98 -3.77
N ARG A 648 -9.11 -30.67 -3.09
CA ARG A 648 -9.14 -29.84 -1.87
C ARG A 648 -9.46 -28.39 -2.21
N GLU A 649 -8.77 -27.82 -3.20
CA GLU A 649 -9.00 -26.47 -3.67
C GLU A 649 -10.40 -26.32 -4.27
N ALA A 650 -10.90 -27.35 -4.97
CA ALA A 650 -12.29 -27.39 -5.44
C ALA A 650 -13.31 -27.40 -4.29
N ASP A 651 -13.00 -28.09 -3.19
CA ASP A 651 -13.86 -28.16 -2.00
C ASP A 651 -13.91 -26.83 -1.24
N GLU A 652 -12.76 -26.21 -1.00
CA GLU A 652 -12.62 -24.87 -0.42
C GLU A 652 -13.33 -23.81 -1.30
N GLU A 653 -13.15 -23.88 -2.63
CA GLU A 653 -13.82 -23.01 -3.59
C GLU A 653 -15.34 -23.24 -3.63
N THR A 654 -15.80 -24.47 -3.43
CA THR A 654 -17.23 -24.79 -3.33
C THR A 654 -17.84 -24.12 -2.10
N TYR A 655 -17.19 -24.22 -0.93
CA TYR A 655 -17.61 -23.48 0.26
C TYR A 655 -17.65 -21.97 0.01
N ARG A 656 -16.58 -21.41 -0.57
CA ARG A 656 -16.48 -19.97 -0.89
C ARG A 656 -17.63 -19.51 -1.80
N LEU A 657 -17.89 -20.24 -2.88
CA LEU A 657 -18.97 -19.93 -3.80
C LEU A 657 -20.32 -19.98 -3.09
N MET A 658 -20.56 -20.98 -2.25
CA MET A 658 -21.81 -21.12 -1.51
C MET A 658 -22.02 -20.02 -0.46
N ILE A 659 -21.01 -19.71 0.36
CA ILE A 659 -21.15 -18.71 1.43
C ILE A 659 -21.34 -17.31 0.82
N THR A 660 -20.64 -17.03 -0.28
CA THR A 660 -20.79 -15.77 -1.02
C THR A 660 -22.09 -15.69 -1.80
N THR A 661 -22.67 -16.80 -2.29
CA THR A 661 -24.04 -16.82 -2.86
C THR A 661 -25.06 -16.30 -1.85
N MET A 662 -24.88 -16.64 -0.58
CA MET A 662 -25.77 -16.19 0.49
C MET A 662 -25.45 -14.77 0.98
N GLY A 663 -24.46 -14.09 0.40
CA GLY A 663 -24.04 -12.76 0.80
C GLY A 663 -23.36 -12.70 2.16
N LYS A 664 -22.78 -13.82 2.59
CA LYS A 664 -22.01 -13.97 3.82
C LYS A 664 -20.51 -13.94 3.53
N GLU A 665 -19.73 -13.54 4.52
CA GLU A 665 -18.26 -13.50 4.43
C GLU A 665 -17.65 -14.90 4.56
N GLU A 666 -16.48 -15.12 3.98
CA GLU A 666 -15.71 -16.35 4.19
C GLU A 666 -15.37 -16.52 5.67
N GLY A 667 -15.61 -17.71 6.22
CA GLY A 667 -15.46 -18.00 7.65
C GLY A 667 -16.73 -17.80 8.49
N GLN A 668 -17.82 -17.27 7.91
CA GLN A 668 -19.13 -17.23 8.56
C GLN A 668 -19.87 -18.59 8.47
N TRP A 669 -20.75 -18.83 9.44
CA TRP A 669 -21.58 -20.04 9.54
C TRP A 669 -22.86 -19.90 8.68
N PHE A 670 -23.26 -21.00 8.04
CA PHE A 670 -24.58 -21.09 7.43
C PHE A 670 -25.64 -21.20 8.53
N GLU A 671 -26.65 -20.35 8.47
CA GLU A 671 -27.88 -20.49 9.23
C GLU A 671 -28.81 -21.47 8.50
N GLU A 672 -29.77 -22.04 9.23
CA GLU A 672 -30.72 -23.00 8.65
C GLU A 672 -31.51 -22.39 7.46
N ASP A 673 -31.89 -21.12 7.59
CA ASP A 673 -32.60 -20.39 6.53
C ASP A 673 -31.73 -20.13 5.29
N ASP A 674 -30.40 -20.06 5.43
CA ASP A 674 -29.51 -19.90 4.27
C ASP A 674 -29.53 -21.15 3.40
N LEU A 675 -29.43 -22.32 4.03
CA LEU A 675 -29.38 -23.61 3.34
C LEU A 675 -30.74 -23.96 2.73
N ARG A 676 -31.85 -23.62 3.40
CA ARG A 676 -33.20 -23.83 2.88
C ARG A 676 -33.52 -22.92 1.68
N ASN A 677 -32.94 -21.72 1.62
CA ASN A 677 -33.21 -20.75 0.56
C ASN A 677 -32.12 -20.68 -0.52
N PHE A 678 -31.08 -21.52 -0.43
CA PHE A 678 -29.95 -21.52 -1.37
C PHE A 678 -30.41 -21.60 -2.85
N PRO A 679 -29.91 -20.78 -3.79
CA PRO A 679 -30.40 -20.77 -5.17
C PRO A 679 -30.26 -22.11 -5.89
N CYS A 680 -31.34 -22.58 -6.52
CA CYS A 680 -31.35 -23.88 -7.18
C CYS A 680 -30.46 -23.95 -8.42
N GLU A 681 -30.28 -22.83 -9.12
CA GLU A 681 -29.42 -22.76 -10.29
C GLU A 681 -27.96 -22.95 -9.89
N ASP A 682 -27.48 -22.16 -8.93
CA ASP A 682 -26.15 -22.33 -8.33
C ASP A 682 -25.93 -23.75 -7.82
N LEU A 683 -26.90 -24.31 -7.09
CA LEU A 683 -26.78 -25.66 -6.53
C LEU A 683 -26.66 -26.73 -7.61
N ARG A 684 -27.43 -26.60 -8.70
CA ARG A 684 -27.33 -27.48 -9.86
C ARG A 684 -25.99 -27.31 -10.57
N THR A 685 -25.49 -26.09 -10.73
CA THR A 685 -24.21 -25.85 -11.40
C THR A 685 -23.04 -26.44 -10.60
N LEU A 686 -23.01 -26.20 -9.29
CA LEU A 686 -22.02 -26.81 -8.40
C LEU A 686 -22.06 -28.34 -8.49
N ASP A 687 -23.25 -28.93 -8.38
CA ASP A 687 -23.43 -30.38 -8.47
C ASP A 687 -23.02 -30.94 -9.84
N GLN A 688 -23.44 -30.30 -10.93
CA GLN A 688 -23.08 -30.70 -12.30
C GLN A 688 -21.57 -30.69 -12.52
N LEU A 689 -20.87 -29.68 -12.01
CA LEU A 689 -19.41 -29.59 -12.10
C LEU A 689 -18.75 -30.73 -11.32
N TRP A 690 -19.14 -30.93 -10.07
CA TRP A 690 -18.63 -32.03 -9.24
C TRP A 690 -18.88 -33.40 -9.88
N VAL A 691 -20.09 -33.67 -10.35
CA VAL A 691 -20.47 -34.93 -11.00
C VAL A 691 -19.69 -35.12 -12.30
N ARG A 692 -19.59 -34.08 -13.13
CA ARG A 692 -18.92 -34.16 -14.43
C ARG A 692 -17.44 -34.50 -14.29
N TYR A 693 -16.72 -33.81 -13.42
CA TYR A 693 -15.27 -33.97 -13.30
C TYR A 693 -14.85 -35.14 -12.40
N SER A 694 -15.74 -35.60 -11.52
CA SER A 694 -15.53 -36.82 -10.72
C SER A 694 -16.05 -38.11 -11.38
N ASN A 695 -16.60 -38.05 -12.60
CA ASN A 695 -17.30 -39.15 -13.26
C ASN A 695 -18.45 -39.75 -12.40
N GLY A 696 -19.20 -38.87 -11.71
CA GLY A 696 -20.31 -39.24 -10.85
C GLY A 696 -19.93 -39.89 -9.53
N HIS A 697 -18.67 -39.74 -9.11
CA HIS A 697 -18.18 -40.20 -7.81
C HIS A 697 -18.51 -39.22 -6.68
N PHE A 698 -18.50 -37.92 -6.96
CA PHE A 698 -18.77 -36.81 -6.04
C PHE A 698 -19.91 -35.92 -6.54
N GLY A 699 -20.57 -35.21 -5.62
CA GLY A 699 -21.69 -34.30 -5.91
C GLY A 699 -22.81 -34.37 -4.86
N PHE A 700 -23.58 -33.28 -4.76
CA PHE A 700 -24.71 -33.17 -3.84
C PHE A 700 -25.85 -34.13 -4.17
N ASN A 701 -26.08 -34.42 -5.45
CA ASN A 701 -27.07 -35.42 -5.86
C ASN A 701 -26.65 -36.83 -5.41
N VAL A 702 -25.35 -37.11 -5.38
CA VAL A 702 -24.78 -38.39 -4.98
C VAL A 702 -24.93 -38.56 -3.47
N GLN A 703 -24.64 -37.49 -2.72
CA GLN A 703 -24.84 -37.43 -1.27
C GLN A 703 -26.33 -37.59 -0.91
N LYS A 704 -27.21 -36.84 -1.57
CA LYS A 704 -28.67 -36.94 -1.36
C LYS A 704 -29.17 -38.36 -1.58
N LYS A 705 -28.72 -39.07 -2.62
CA LYS A 705 -29.13 -40.45 -2.87
C LYS A 705 -28.78 -41.38 -1.72
N ILE A 706 -27.56 -41.26 -1.18
CA ILE A 706 -27.12 -42.06 -0.02
C ILE A 706 -27.90 -41.66 1.24
N TRP A 707 -28.18 -40.37 1.42
CA TRP A 707 -29.00 -39.85 2.52
C TRP A 707 -30.43 -40.42 2.48
N GLN A 708 -31.04 -40.52 1.30
CA GLN A 708 -32.36 -41.15 1.11
C GLN A 708 -32.34 -42.65 1.39
N GLU A 709 -31.30 -43.37 0.94
CA GLU A 709 -31.10 -44.79 1.23
C GLU A 709 -30.88 -45.05 2.74
N CYS A 710 -30.51 -44.03 3.50
CA CYS A 710 -30.36 -44.06 4.96
C CYS A 710 -31.61 -43.51 5.67
N ASN A 711 -32.80 -43.60 5.08
CA ASN A 711 -34.08 -43.17 5.66
C ASN A 711 -34.23 -41.65 5.88
N SER A 712 -33.44 -40.81 5.20
CA SER A 712 -33.59 -39.33 5.23
C SER A 712 -33.58 -38.74 6.65
N PRO A 713 -32.54 -39.01 7.46
CA PRO A 713 -32.48 -38.60 8.86
C PRO A 713 -32.61 -37.08 9.01
N THR A 714 -33.50 -36.65 9.90
CA THR A 714 -33.78 -35.24 10.21
C THR A 714 -33.29 -34.81 11.60
N GLN A 715 -32.80 -35.78 12.38
CA GLN A 715 -32.31 -35.65 13.76
C GLN A 715 -31.13 -36.60 13.97
N TYR A 716 -30.29 -36.36 14.98
CA TYR A 716 -29.17 -37.25 15.29
C TYR A 716 -29.68 -38.60 15.79
N ASN A 717 -29.48 -39.67 14.99
CA ASN A 717 -29.92 -41.03 15.28
C ASN A 717 -29.04 -42.07 14.55
N ALA A 718 -29.36 -43.36 14.67
CA ALA A 718 -28.62 -44.44 14.02
C ALA A 718 -28.59 -44.34 12.48
N ASP A 719 -29.61 -43.73 11.88
CA ASP A 719 -29.69 -43.49 10.43
C ASP A 719 -28.72 -42.37 9.99
N TRP A 720 -28.55 -41.32 10.80
CA TRP A 720 -27.54 -40.27 10.59
C TRP A 720 -26.11 -40.81 10.67
N GLU A 721 -25.86 -41.64 11.68
CA GLU A 721 -24.59 -42.35 11.85
C GLU A 721 -24.27 -43.23 10.65
N ARG A 722 -25.25 -44.02 10.18
CA ARG A 722 -25.12 -44.86 8.99
C ARG A 722 -24.86 -44.04 7.73
N PHE A 723 -25.46 -42.85 7.60
CA PHE A 723 -25.18 -41.94 6.50
C PHE A 723 -23.71 -41.49 6.53
N GLY A 724 -23.23 -41.03 7.69
CA GLY A 724 -21.83 -40.64 7.90
C GLY A 724 -20.84 -41.74 7.56
N ASP A 725 -21.11 -42.99 7.96
CA ASP A 725 -20.27 -44.14 7.64
C ASP A 725 -20.21 -44.41 6.12
N ARG A 726 -21.35 -44.25 5.41
CA ARG A 726 -21.43 -44.55 3.97
C ARG A 726 -20.75 -43.52 3.08
N VAL A 727 -20.78 -42.25 3.46
CA VAL A 727 -20.08 -41.18 2.72
C VAL A 727 -18.63 -40.98 3.21
N GLY A 728 -18.21 -41.71 4.24
CA GLY A 728 -16.86 -41.64 4.80
C GLY A 728 -16.61 -40.44 5.70
N TRP A 729 -17.65 -39.83 6.27
CA TRP A 729 -17.53 -38.75 7.26
C TRP A 729 -17.44 -39.28 8.69
N ARG A 730 -17.64 -40.60 8.86
CA ARG A 730 -17.45 -41.30 10.12
C ARG A 730 -16.64 -42.56 9.89
N VAL A 731 -15.57 -42.75 10.67
CA VAL A 731 -14.65 -43.87 10.57
C VAL A 731 -14.42 -44.43 11.97
N ASN A 732 -14.54 -45.75 12.14
CA ASN A 732 -14.42 -46.43 13.45
C ASN A 732 -15.33 -45.88 14.56
N GLY A 733 -16.48 -45.30 14.20
CA GLY A 733 -17.43 -44.72 15.15
C GLY A 733 -17.20 -43.25 15.49
N GLU A 734 -16.15 -42.62 14.96
CA GLU A 734 -15.80 -41.20 15.19
C GLU A 734 -15.97 -40.36 13.92
N TRP A 735 -16.44 -39.11 14.06
CA TRP A 735 -16.60 -38.16 12.96
C TRP A 735 -15.24 -37.53 12.59
N ILE A 736 -14.99 -37.34 11.29
CA ILE A 736 -13.72 -36.81 10.78
C ILE A 736 -13.52 -35.30 11.11
N ASP A 737 -12.29 -34.88 11.41
CA ASP A 737 -11.91 -33.47 11.62
C ASP A 737 -11.52 -32.79 10.30
N TYR A 738 -12.17 -31.68 9.94
CA TYR A 738 -11.85 -30.93 8.73
C TYR A 738 -10.73 -29.91 8.98
N PRO A 739 -9.77 -29.71 8.04
CA PRO A 739 -9.55 -30.45 6.80
C PRO A 739 -8.66 -31.70 6.98
N LYS A 740 -8.27 -32.04 8.21
CA LYS A 740 -7.17 -32.98 8.50
C LYS A 740 -7.48 -34.43 8.08
N ASP A 741 -8.71 -34.88 8.29
CA ASP A 741 -9.13 -36.26 8.14
C ASP A 741 -9.90 -36.52 6.84
N VAL A 742 -10.10 -35.49 6.00
CA VAL A 742 -10.78 -35.60 4.71
C VAL A 742 -9.84 -36.16 3.65
N ILE A 743 -10.32 -37.14 2.88
CA ILE A 743 -9.56 -37.76 1.79
C ILE A 743 -9.88 -37.04 0.48
N PHE A 744 -9.01 -36.12 0.07
CA PHE A 744 -9.16 -35.30 -1.14
C PHE A 744 -8.70 -36.00 -2.42
N ASP A 745 -9.20 -37.22 -2.67
CA ASP A 745 -9.01 -37.94 -3.92
C ASP A 745 -10.10 -39.00 -4.15
N THR A 746 -10.09 -39.65 -5.31
CA THR A 746 -11.10 -40.64 -5.71
C THR A 746 -10.95 -42.01 -5.03
N SER A 747 -9.96 -42.21 -4.15
CA SER A 747 -9.88 -43.42 -3.29
C SER A 747 -10.88 -43.36 -2.13
N SER A 748 -11.41 -42.17 -1.82
CA SER A 748 -12.46 -41.96 -0.84
C SER A 748 -13.79 -42.62 -1.24
N PRO A 749 -14.69 -42.90 -0.28
CA PRO A 749 -16.02 -43.43 -0.55
C PRO A 749 -16.83 -42.55 -1.52
N LYS A 750 -17.81 -43.17 -2.18
CA LYS A 750 -18.71 -42.44 -3.07
C LYS A 750 -19.47 -41.36 -2.28
N ALA A 751 -19.62 -40.18 -2.88
CA ALA A 751 -20.22 -38.99 -2.28
C ALA A 751 -19.43 -38.33 -1.14
N HIS A 752 -18.17 -38.73 -0.92
CA HIS A 752 -17.33 -38.15 0.13
C HIS A 752 -17.19 -36.63 0.00
N LEU A 753 -16.97 -36.13 -1.22
CA LEU A 753 -16.91 -34.70 -1.55
C LEU A 753 -18.16 -34.24 -2.32
N PRO A 754 -18.48 -32.92 -2.30
CA PRO A 754 -17.84 -31.88 -1.48
C PRO A 754 -18.20 -31.97 0.01
N VAL A 755 -17.22 -31.69 0.86
CA VAL A 755 -17.31 -31.54 2.31
C VAL A 755 -17.20 -30.05 2.61
N TRP A 756 -18.30 -29.31 2.44
CA TRP A 756 -18.38 -27.88 2.74
C TRP A 756 -18.26 -27.52 4.25
N VAL A 757 -17.69 -28.43 5.02
CA VAL A 757 -17.57 -28.43 6.48
C VAL A 757 -16.32 -27.66 6.89
N GLY A 758 -16.17 -26.42 6.41
CA GLY A 758 -15.22 -25.49 7.04
C GLY A 758 -15.75 -24.95 8.38
N VAL A 759 -17.04 -25.13 8.66
CA VAL A 759 -17.77 -24.33 9.65
C VAL A 759 -18.94 -25.14 10.23
N LEU A 760 -18.66 -26.37 10.70
CA LEU A 760 -19.60 -27.15 11.54
C LEU A 760 -18.91 -27.90 12.69
N VAL A 761 -17.57 -28.00 12.69
CA VAL A 761 -16.79 -28.58 13.77
C VAL A 761 -15.46 -27.80 13.85
N GLY A 762 -15.24 -27.04 14.93
CA GLY A 762 -13.94 -26.37 15.10
C GLY A 762 -13.85 -25.19 16.06
N LEU A 763 -14.31 -25.31 17.31
CA LEU A 763 -13.61 -24.81 18.51
C LEU A 763 -14.27 -25.44 19.75
N GLY A 764 -13.46 -26.03 20.63
CA GLY A 764 -13.91 -26.82 21.77
C GLY A 764 -14.95 -26.12 22.65
N GLY A 765 -16.19 -26.58 22.56
CA GLY A 765 -17.31 -26.12 23.36
C GLY A 765 -18.62 -26.62 22.74
N VAL A 766 -19.25 -27.59 23.40
CA VAL A 766 -20.54 -28.24 23.11
C VAL A 766 -21.44 -27.46 22.13
N VAL A 767 -21.34 -27.76 20.83
CA VAL A 767 -22.44 -27.53 19.89
C VAL A 767 -23.34 -28.76 19.99
N GLU A 768 -24.62 -28.57 20.29
CA GLU A 768 -25.58 -29.67 20.25
C GLU A 768 -25.54 -30.33 18.87
N LEU A 769 -25.15 -31.60 18.81
CA LEU A 769 -25.19 -32.44 17.60
C LEU A 769 -26.53 -32.32 16.84
N GLY A 770 -27.62 -31.96 17.53
CA GLY A 770 -28.92 -31.67 16.94
C GLY A 770 -28.96 -30.46 15.98
N GLY A 771 -28.15 -29.42 16.20
CA GLY A 771 -28.09 -28.24 15.31
C GLY A 771 -27.42 -28.56 13.96
N VAL A 772 -26.38 -29.40 13.99
CA VAL A 772 -25.68 -29.90 12.80
C VAL A 772 -26.65 -30.67 11.90
N VAL A 773 -27.40 -31.61 12.49
CA VAL A 773 -28.34 -32.43 11.72
C VAL A 773 -29.51 -31.62 11.15
N ARG A 774 -29.99 -30.59 11.87
CA ARG A 774 -31.01 -29.67 11.32
C ARG A 774 -30.50 -28.89 10.12
N GLY A 775 -29.29 -28.34 10.16
CA GLY A 775 -28.70 -27.63 9.02
C GLY A 775 -28.58 -28.52 7.78
N TRP A 776 -28.09 -29.75 7.96
CA TRP A 776 -28.00 -30.74 6.89
C TRP A 776 -29.35 -31.19 6.35
N TRP A 777 -30.35 -31.36 7.22
CA TRP A 777 -31.71 -31.62 6.79
C TRP A 777 -32.27 -30.46 5.95
N GLY A 778 -32.09 -29.22 6.40
CA GLY A 778 -32.49 -28.02 5.66
C GLY A 778 -31.85 -27.96 4.27
N PHE A 779 -30.57 -28.33 4.18
CA PHE A 779 -29.89 -28.42 2.90
C PHE A 779 -30.41 -29.54 1.99
N PHE A 780 -30.49 -30.80 2.46
CA PHE A 780 -30.94 -31.90 1.60
C PHE A 780 -32.40 -31.75 1.18
N SER A 781 -33.22 -31.13 2.03
CA SER A 781 -34.55 -30.65 1.66
C SER A 781 -34.48 -29.66 0.49
N ARG A 782 -33.56 -28.69 0.54
CA ARG A 782 -33.34 -27.76 -0.57
C ARG A 782 -32.86 -28.45 -1.84
N VAL A 783 -31.86 -29.34 -1.76
CA VAL A 783 -31.39 -30.20 -2.89
C VAL A 783 -32.57 -30.94 -3.53
N GLN A 784 -33.50 -31.44 -2.72
CA GLN A 784 -34.73 -32.08 -3.20
C GLN A 784 -35.69 -31.11 -3.89
N THR A 785 -35.98 -29.95 -3.31
CA THR A 785 -36.84 -28.94 -3.97
C THR A 785 -36.23 -28.39 -5.26
N CYS A 786 -34.90 -28.36 -5.35
CA CYS A 786 -34.17 -27.94 -6.54
C CYS A 786 -34.11 -29.02 -7.63
N ARG A 787 -34.69 -30.21 -7.42
CA ARG A 787 -34.76 -31.32 -8.38
C ARG A 787 -33.37 -31.84 -8.83
N LEU A 788 -32.41 -31.87 -7.92
CA LEU A 788 -31.15 -32.60 -8.10
C LEU A 788 -31.33 -34.11 -7.86
#